data_AF-A0A4V0HVW4-F1
#
_entry.id   AF-A0A4V0HVW4-F1
#
_cell.length_a   1.000
_cell.length_b   1.000
_cell.length_c   1.000
_cell.angle_alpha   90.00
_cell.angle_beta   90.00
_cell.angle_gamma   90.00
#
_symmetry.space_group_name_H-M   'P 1'
#
loop_
_entity.id
_entity.type
_entity.pdbx_description
1 polymer ?
#
loop_
_entity_poly.entity_id
_entity_poly.type
_entity_poly.pdbx_seq_one_letter_code
_entity_poly.pdbx_strand_id
1 'polypeptide(L)'
;MTHFVLNYCLAALALAGGKPLPTTDPAALPKGQVLVEICDAGVPGTDRWPLLPIPVAETLHAPAFGFSKLPHRYVDTGVREDRPNPFLLRASAVVEWPAGSHRVLLRARSASRLTIDGKVVLATPFAPNMADGHNPIPTKYLDLAPDFRFAPPGNREAWATLTLAAGPHVVVLETIVGGKAGKTSNRRPELGETVVAISPEGEPSFELVGFGERVPYTDAGWAKYAVAEEAAVARTEAERRAAAFRSESAFWAKRRELAATWLAATPEVKVPALAAGLPAHNAIDHFVAEKLAGRKTGGTAGTVDFATHVRPILEAKCLSCHQGAKARGGLRLDSPSDAVIAGKPDASPLLQRVTSKDETEVMPPKGDRLTDEQVRLLRAWIAEGGSWESRGGKVTPLTDDLAFVRRVTLDTVGLIPTAAEVEAFLADTSPNKRAKLIDRLLADPRRAGHWVGYWQDVLAENPNILNPTLNNTGPFRWWLHEAFLDAKPFDVMVTELVRMRGSLHDGGPAGFGMASENDVPMAEKGVILAAALLGTNMKCARCHDAPANKATQKELFGLAAMLGAKEIKVPKTSSVPQDKLHTGKQKLISVTLKPGTVVSPAWPFADFAKEVPAAALPTNPTPKDRLAAFLTLPQNERFAQVAVNRVWKRLMGRGIVEPADDWERGQPTHPELLKYLAREFVRSGYDLRHVERLVLNSHAYQRAADPGLKEPDSLYAAPARRRLTAEQVVDSLFAAAGKSMNVGELSLDIDGGRDIKNSISLGVPKRAWEFASTSNERDRPSLALPRVQAVVDVLEAFGWRASRQDAATDREAAPNVLQPAVLANGTASVWLTRLSDDHGVTALSLEDRTVEEVVDALYLRVLTRKPTGEEREAMATHLRDGFEARRVANPVAPPVVRKPPRYVTWSNHLIPEATTIKNELEAAARAGDPPTPKLHEGWRRKMEDALWALLNAPEFVFTP
;
A
#
# COMPACT_ATOMS: atom_id res chain seq x y z
N MET A 1 3.55 -43.25 32.98
CA MET A 1 4.34 -42.28 33.79
C MET A 1 5.86 -42.50 33.74
N THR A 2 6.37 -43.62 33.20
CA THR A 2 7.81 -43.95 33.15
C THR A 2 8.50 -43.70 31.79
N HIS A 3 7.81 -43.12 30.80
CA HIS A 3 8.39 -42.67 29.51
C HIS A 3 8.53 -41.13 29.39
N PHE A 4 7.99 -40.36 30.35
CA PHE A 4 8.08 -38.90 30.37
C PHE A 4 9.34 -38.38 31.07
N VAL A 5 9.94 -39.18 31.96
CA VAL A 5 11.11 -38.79 32.77
C VAL A 5 12.44 -39.07 32.03
N LEU A 6 12.47 -40.01 31.07
CA LEU A 6 13.71 -40.38 30.39
C LEU A 6 14.15 -39.38 29.30
N ASN A 7 13.21 -38.62 28.71
CA ASN A 7 13.55 -37.56 27.75
C ASN A 7 14.09 -36.29 28.43
N TYR A 8 13.86 -36.10 29.73
CA TYR A 8 14.43 -34.99 30.50
C TYR A 8 15.91 -35.21 30.83
N CYS A 9 16.35 -36.46 31.00
CA CYS A 9 17.76 -36.77 31.26
C CYS A 9 18.65 -36.79 30.00
N LEU A 10 18.08 -37.09 28.82
CA LEU A 10 18.83 -37.03 27.55
C LEU A 10 19.02 -35.60 27.02
N ALA A 11 18.16 -34.65 27.40
CA ALA A 11 18.39 -33.22 27.16
C ALA A 11 19.55 -32.68 28.02
N ALA A 12 19.79 -33.27 29.21
CA ALA A 12 20.88 -32.88 30.09
C ALA A 12 22.27 -33.30 29.58
N LEU A 13 22.38 -34.38 28.80
CA LEU A 13 23.66 -34.80 28.18
C LEU A 13 24.00 -34.08 26.87
N ALA A 14 23.05 -33.39 26.24
CA ALA A 14 23.34 -32.50 25.10
C ALA A 14 23.81 -31.09 25.55
N LEU A 15 23.75 -30.78 26.85
CA LEU A 15 24.23 -29.51 27.43
C LEU A 15 25.75 -29.50 27.70
N ALA A 16 26.45 -30.63 27.57
CA ALA A 16 27.84 -30.79 28.05
C ALA A 16 28.94 -30.59 26.98
N GLY A 17 28.62 -30.10 25.77
CA GLY A 17 29.56 -30.07 24.64
C GLY A 17 30.19 -28.71 24.27
N GLY A 18 29.97 -27.63 25.03
CA GLY A 18 30.48 -26.30 24.69
C GLY A 18 31.25 -25.64 25.82
N LYS A 19 32.50 -25.24 25.55
CA LYS A 19 33.33 -24.36 26.40
C LYS A 19 32.56 -23.09 26.84
N PRO A 20 32.95 -22.43 27.96
CA PRO A 20 32.22 -21.30 28.51
C PRO A 20 32.01 -20.22 27.45
N LEU A 21 30.74 -19.86 27.29
CA LEU A 21 30.26 -18.74 26.50
C LEU A 21 30.96 -17.45 26.95
N PRO A 22 31.11 -16.43 26.08
CA PRO A 22 31.81 -15.21 26.46
C PRO A 22 31.25 -14.70 27.79
N THR A 23 32.12 -14.61 28.80
CA THR A 23 31.82 -13.94 30.05
C THR A 23 31.55 -12.48 29.69
N THR A 24 30.28 -12.09 29.69
CA THR A 24 29.92 -10.68 29.54
C THR A 24 30.43 -9.93 30.77
N ASP A 25 31.38 -9.02 30.58
CA ASP A 25 31.86 -8.14 31.65
C ASP A 25 30.66 -7.31 32.16
N PRO A 26 30.23 -7.48 33.43
CA PRO A 26 29.10 -6.73 33.97
C PRO A 26 29.33 -5.22 33.92
N ALA A 27 30.60 -4.78 33.99
CA ALA A 27 30.95 -3.36 33.93
C ALA A 27 30.78 -2.76 32.53
N ALA A 28 30.78 -3.59 31.48
CA ALA A 28 30.57 -3.16 30.09
C ALA A 28 29.08 -3.06 29.71
N LEU A 29 28.17 -3.57 30.54
CA LEU A 29 26.74 -3.53 30.27
C LEU A 29 26.12 -2.19 30.65
N PRO A 30 25.19 -1.66 29.84
CA PRO A 30 24.53 -0.40 30.16
C PRO A 30 23.63 -0.54 31.39
N LYS A 31 23.60 0.50 32.23
CA LYS A 31 22.72 0.54 33.41
C LYS A 31 21.28 0.86 32.99
N GLY A 32 20.31 0.16 33.58
CA GLY A 32 18.89 0.48 33.44
C GLY A 32 18.28 0.15 32.08
N GLN A 33 18.94 -0.64 31.25
CA GLN A 33 18.43 -1.04 29.93
C GLN A 33 19.03 -2.38 29.50
N VAL A 34 18.34 -3.09 28.62
CA VAL A 34 18.84 -4.32 28.00
C VAL A 34 19.67 -3.95 26.77
N LEU A 35 20.93 -4.41 26.75
CA LEU A 35 21.78 -4.37 25.56
C LEU A 35 21.34 -5.48 24.60
N VAL A 36 21.04 -5.14 23.35
CA VAL A 36 20.67 -6.11 22.32
C VAL A 36 21.71 -6.05 21.21
N GLU A 37 22.40 -7.15 20.98
CA GLU A 37 23.42 -7.33 19.96
C GLU A 37 22.91 -8.27 18.88
N ILE A 38 23.04 -7.87 17.61
CA ILE A 38 22.78 -8.74 16.46
C ILE A 38 24.12 -9.14 15.85
N CYS A 39 24.32 -10.45 15.71
CA CYS A 39 25.55 -11.05 15.22
C CYS A 39 25.28 -11.78 13.90
N ASP A 40 25.66 -11.13 12.79
CA ASP A 40 25.26 -11.51 11.42
C ASP A 40 26.30 -12.40 10.69
N ALA A 41 27.51 -12.58 11.22
CA ALA A 41 28.59 -13.29 10.53
C ALA A 41 29.24 -14.36 11.40
N GLY A 42 29.23 -15.63 10.95
CA GLY A 42 29.84 -16.75 11.67
C GLY A 42 28.84 -17.65 12.42
N VAL A 43 27.54 -17.42 12.25
CA VAL A 43 26.50 -18.34 12.74
C VAL A 43 26.51 -19.60 11.86
N PRO A 44 26.56 -20.81 12.45
CA PRO A 44 26.54 -22.04 11.68
C PRO A 44 25.28 -22.13 10.80
N GLY A 45 25.45 -22.49 9.53
CA GLY A 45 24.34 -22.80 8.64
C GLY A 45 23.65 -24.14 8.95
N THR A 46 23.98 -24.82 10.05
CA THR A 46 23.27 -26.04 10.50
C THR A 46 22.64 -25.76 11.86
N ASP A 47 21.67 -26.56 12.28
CA ASP A 47 21.00 -26.44 13.58
C ASP A 47 21.96 -26.78 14.74
N ARG A 48 22.93 -25.90 14.98
CA ARG A 48 24.01 -26.00 15.97
C ARG A 48 24.36 -24.62 16.51
N TRP A 49 24.71 -24.57 17.80
CA TRP A 49 25.26 -23.36 18.40
C TRP A 49 26.67 -23.06 17.88
N PRO A 50 27.07 -21.79 17.75
CA PRO A 50 28.43 -21.42 17.39
C PRO A 50 29.43 -21.94 18.44
N LEU A 51 30.58 -22.42 17.94
CA LEU A 51 31.68 -22.91 18.78
C LEU A 51 32.62 -21.80 19.26
N LEU A 52 32.57 -20.63 18.60
CA LEU A 52 33.39 -19.46 18.90
C LEU A 52 32.47 -18.24 19.10
N PRO A 53 32.91 -17.23 19.88
CA PRO A 53 32.22 -15.96 19.96
C PRO A 53 32.02 -15.35 18.57
N ILE A 54 30.80 -14.91 18.29
CA ILE A 54 30.43 -14.29 17.02
C ILE A 54 30.59 -12.77 17.17
N PRO A 55 31.22 -12.07 16.20
CA PRO A 55 31.33 -10.62 16.22
C PRO A 55 29.95 -9.96 16.15
N VAL A 56 29.81 -8.87 16.90
CA VAL A 56 28.61 -8.02 16.89
C VAL A 56 28.60 -7.20 15.61
N ALA A 57 27.52 -7.30 14.84
CA ALA A 57 27.29 -6.49 13.66
C ALA A 57 26.51 -5.21 14.00
N GLU A 58 25.64 -5.28 15.01
CA GLU A 58 24.73 -4.21 15.35
C GLU A 58 24.40 -4.21 16.85
N THR A 59 24.26 -3.03 17.44
CA THR A 59 23.87 -2.84 18.83
C THR A 59 22.61 -1.99 18.93
N LEU A 60 21.72 -2.38 19.84
CA LEU A 60 20.40 -1.84 20.11
C LEU A 60 20.16 -1.83 21.63
N HIS A 61 19.11 -1.12 22.04
CA HIS A 61 18.66 -1.11 23.44
C HIS A 61 17.16 -1.39 23.54
N ALA A 62 16.77 -2.10 24.59
CA ALA A 62 15.37 -2.39 24.90
C ALA A 62 15.09 -2.18 26.40
N PRO A 63 13.85 -1.83 26.78
CA PRO A 63 13.50 -1.66 28.19
C PRO A 63 13.40 -2.99 28.94
N ALA A 64 13.13 -4.10 28.24
CA ALA A 64 12.96 -5.42 28.84
C ALA A 64 13.43 -6.53 27.88
N PHE A 65 13.60 -7.74 28.40
CA PHE A 65 13.82 -8.98 27.65
C PHE A 65 12.50 -9.47 27.03
N GLY A 66 11.86 -8.62 26.24
CA GLY A 66 10.65 -8.93 25.49
C GLY A 66 10.76 -8.33 24.09
N PHE A 67 10.71 -9.19 23.08
CA PHE A 67 10.93 -8.82 21.69
C PHE A 67 9.81 -9.36 20.80
N SER A 68 9.00 -8.45 20.23
CA SER A 68 7.95 -8.80 19.27
C SER A 68 8.44 -8.79 17.82
N LYS A 69 9.44 -7.95 17.52
CA LYS A 69 10.09 -7.85 16.21
C LYS A 69 11.54 -7.36 16.33
N LEU A 70 12.29 -7.46 15.24
CA LEU A 70 13.61 -6.85 15.12
C LEU A 70 13.61 -5.68 14.15
N PRO A 71 14.45 -4.67 14.37
CA PRO A 71 14.68 -3.63 13.38
C PRO A 71 15.21 -4.22 12.07
N HIS A 72 14.69 -3.72 10.96
CA HIS A 72 15.21 -4.06 9.63
C HIS A 72 16.64 -3.52 9.44
N ARG A 73 17.38 -4.21 8.56
CA ARG A 73 18.68 -3.77 8.05
C ARG A 73 18.45 -2.95 6.78
N TYR A 74 19.34 -2.00 6.49
CA TYR A 74 19.22 -1.10 5.35
C TYR A 74 20.55 -1.01 4.58
N VAL A 75 20.49 -0.97 3.25
CA VAL A 75 21.62 -0.62 2.39
C VAL A 75 21.90 0.89 2.43
N ASP A 76 22.99 1.32 1.80
CA ASP A 76 23.44 2.72 1.65
C ASP A 76 22.35 3.74 1.27
N THR A 77 21.33 3.38 0.49
CA THR A 77 20.25 4.33 0.14
C THR A 77 19.08 4.34 1.15
N GLY A 78 19.20 3.69 2.30
CA GLY A 78 18.11 3.55 3.28
C GLY A 78 17.01 2.60 2.82
N VAL A 79 17.35 1.66 1.93
CA VAL A 79 16.45 0.63 1.40
C VAL A 79 16.62 -0.67 2.19
N ARG A 80 15.53 -1.35 2.54
CA ARG A 80 15.57 -2.61 3.30
C ARG A 80 16.53 -3.64 2.68
N GLU A 81 17.29 -4.33 3.52
CA GLU A 81 18.24 -5.37 3.16
C GLU A 81 17.91 -6.68 3.89
N ASP A 82 18.12 -7.81 3.22
CA ASP A 82 18.02 -9.13 3.86
C ASP A 82 19.16 -9.32 4.86
N ARG A 83 18.86 -9.80 6.07
CA ARG A 83 19.89 -10.27 7.00
C ARG A 83 20.42 -11.64 6.55
N PRO A 84 21.68 -11.98 6.88
CA PRO A 84 22.16 -13.35 6.76
C PRO A 84 21.23 -14.33 7.48
N ASN A 85 20.99 -15.50 6.89
CA ASN A 85 20.10 -16.51 7.44
C ASN A 85 20.86 -17.84 7.60
N PRO A 86 21.11 -18.32 8.83
CA PRO A 86 20.69 -17.75 10.12
C PRO A 86 21.56 -16.57 10.61
N PHE A 87 21.03 -15.85 11.61
CA PHE A 87 21.78 -14.88 12.43
C PHE A 87 21.52 -15.12 13.94
N LEU A 88 22.31 -14.49 14.82
CA LEU A 88 22.18 -14.64 16.28
C LEU A 88 21.77 -13.30 16.91
N LEU A 89 20.75 -13.33 17.76
CA LEU A 89 20.42 -12.27 18.70
C LEU A 89 21.02 -12.59 20.06
N ARG A 90 21.70 -11.62 20.69
CA ARG A 90 22.12 -11.68 22.09
C ARG A 90 21.58 -10.48 22.84
N ALA A 91 20.75 -10.72 23.85
CA ALA A 91 20.30 -9.70 24.79
C ALA A 91 21.01 -9.88 26.14
N SER A 92 21.49 -8.80 26.76
CA SER A 92 22.24 -8.85 28.01
C SER A 92 21.96 -7.66 28.92
N ALA A 93 21.85 -7.90 30.22
CA ALA A 93 21.66 -6.84 31.22
C ALA A 93 22.10 -7.30 32.62
N VAL A 94 22.37 -6.34 33.49
CA VAL A 94 22.49 -6.57 34.94
C VAL A 94 21.15 -6.24 35.58
N VAL A 95 20.49 -7.25 36.16
CA VAL A 95 19.16 -7.13 36.76
C VAL A 95 19.25 -7.37 38.26
N GLU A 96 18.59 -6.53 39.06
CA GLU A 96 18.53 -6.71 40.50
C GLU A 96 17.31 -7.54 40.89
N TRP A 97 17.54 -8.59 41.67
CA TRP A 97 16.47 -9.41 42.24
C TRP A 97 16.63 -9.55 43.76
N PRO A 98 15.50 -9.68 44.50
CA PRO A 98 15.56 -10.04 45.91
C PRO A 98 16.10 -11.47 46.07
N ALA A 99 16.58 -11.81 47.27
CA ALA A 99 16.85 -13.21 47.58
C ALA A 99 15.52 -13.97 47.62
N GLY A 100 15.47 -15.15 47.00
CA GLY A 100 14.26 -15.96 47.03
C GLY A 100 14.20 -17.03 45.96
N SER A 101 13.12 -17.81 45.99
CA SER A 101 12.80 -18.82 44.97
C SER A 101 11.83 -18.28 43.95
N HIS A 102 12.35 -17.91 42.78
CA HIS A 102 11.59 -17.26 41.71
C HIS A 102 11.30 -18.24 40.57
N ARG A 103 10.13 -18.13 39.93
CA ARG A 103 9.84 -18.88 38.71
C ARG A 103 10.27 -18.05 37.50
N VAL A 104 11.09 -18.63 36.63
CA VAL A 104 11.60 -17.95 35.43
C VAL A 104 11.12 -18.71 34.19
N LEU A 105 10.67 -17.96 33.19
CA LEU A 105 10.18 -18.43 31.90
C LEU A 105 11.07 -17.91 30.78
N LEU A 106 11.40 -18.81 29.85
CA LEU A 106 11.99 -18.50 28.55
C LEU A 106 11.01 -18.93 27.45
N ARG A 107 10.70 -18.03 26.53
CA ARG A 107 9.90 -18.30 25.33
C ARG A 107 10.62 -17.81 24.08
N ALA A 108 10.62 -18.60 23.02
CA ALA A 108 11.14 -18.20 21.71
C ALA A 108 10.62 -19.12 20.59
N ARG A 109 10.63 -18.65 19.34
CA ARG A 109 10.29 -19.47 18.16
C ARG A 109 11.37 -20.46 17.77
N SER A 110 12.63 -20.13 18.04
CA SER A 110 13.80 -20.92 17.63
C SER A 110 14.69 -21.25 18.84
N ALA A 111 15.81 -21.92 18.59
CA ALA A 111 16.75 -22.30 19.63
C ALA A 111 17.24 -21.08 20.40
N SER A 112 16.99 -21.08 21.70
CA SER A 112 17.39 -20.02 22.63
C SER A 112 18.00 -20.61 23.88
N ARG A 113 18.89 -19.86 24.53
CA ARG A 113 19.45 -20.20 25.83
C ARG A 113 19.48 -18.97 26.73
N LEU A 114 19.00 -19.15 27.95
CA LEU A 114 19.05 -18.16 29.01
C LEU A 114 20.18 -18.53 29.97
N THR A 115 21.08 -17.60 30.18
CA THR A 115 22.20 -17.72 31.10
C THR A 115 22.02 -16.70 32.22
N ILE A 116 22.17 -17.14 33.47
CA ILE A 116 22.22 -16.27 34.65
C ILE A 116 23.55 -16.55 35.36
N ASP A 117 24.34 -15.50 35.59
CA ASP A 117 25.67 -15.57 36.22
C ASP A 117 26.59 -16.63 35.59
N GLY A 118 26.61 -16.67 34.26
CA GLY A 118 27.44 -17.59 33.48
C GLY A 118 26.94 -19.03 33.39
N LYS A 119 25.80 -19.37 34.02
CA LYS A 119 25.20 -20.70 33.96
C LYS A 119 23.96 -20.71 33.08
N VAL A 120 23.89 -21.62 32.11
CA VAL A 120 22.66 -21.83 31.32
C VAL A 120 21.60 -22.42 32.24
N VAL A 121 20.52 -21.67 32.47
CA VAL A 121 19.43 -22.05 33.37
C VAL A 121 18.20 -22.54 32.61
N LEU A 122 17.95 -22.06 31.40
CA LEU A 122 16.84 -22.47 30.53
C LEU A 122 17.29 -22.52 29.08
N ALA A 123 16.68 -23.39 28.27
CA ALA A 123 16.90 -23.45 26.83
C ALA A 123 15.66 -23.93 26.08
N THR A 124 15.44 -23.38 24.88
CA THR A 124 14.46 -23.89 23.90
C THR A 124 15.20 -24.60 22.76
N PRO A 125 14.63 -25.67 22.18
CA PRO A 125 15.30 -26.44 21.14
C PRO A 125 15.23 -25.74 19.77
N PHE A 126 16.08 -26.17 18.84
CA PHE A 126 15.96 -25.85 17.42
C PHE A 126 14.59 -26.29 16.90
N ALA A 127 14.05 -25.55 15.93
CA ALA A 127 12.79 -25.90 15.31
C ALA A 127 12.89 -27.28 14.62
N PRO A 128 11.89 -28.16 14.78
CA PRO A 128 11.89 -29.41 14.06
C PRO A 128 11.84 -29.15 12.55
N ASN A 129 12.33 -30.11 11.75
CA ASN A 129 12.09 -30.06 10.31
C ASN A 129 10.58 -30.20 10.03
N MET A 130 10.11 -29.52 8.99
CA MET A 130 8.68 -29.47 8.67
C MET A 130 8.10 -30.84 8.35
N ALA A 131 6.87 -31.03 8.83
CA ALA A 131 6.03 -32.19 8.57
C ALA A 131 5.21 -32.02 7.29
N ASP A 132 4.70 -33.15 6.79
CA ASP A 132 3.88 -33.33 5.59
C ASP A 132 2.45 -32.72 5.66
N GLY A 133 2.13 -32.01 6.74
CA GLY A 133 0.81 -31.40 6.97
C GLY A 133 -0.08 -32.15 7.95
N HIS A 134 0.39 -33.26 8.52
CA HIS A 134 -0.39 -34.12 9.44
C HIS A 134 -0.02 -33.95 10.93
N ASN A 135 0.67 -32.88 11.32
CA ASN A 135 0.97 -32.67 12.73
C ASN A 135 -0.31 -32.53 13.56
N PRO A 136 -0.35 -33.06 14.79
CA PRO A 136 -1.48 -32.85 15.67
C PRO A 136 -1.55 -31.38 16.10
N ILE A 137 -2.77 -30.89 16.32
CA ILE A 137 -2.98 -29.56 16.91
C ILE A 137 -2.61 -29.63 18.40
N PRO A 138 -1.77 -28.71 18.91
CA PRO A 138 -1.38 -28.74 20.32
C PRO A 138 -2.61 -28.65 21.23
N THR A 139 -2.73 -29.60 22.16
CA THR A 139 -3.79 -29.63 23.19
C THR A 139 -3.26 -29.35 24.59
N LYS A 140 -1.94 -29.30 24.75
CA LYS A 140 -1.26 -29.05 26.01
C LYS A 140 -0.43 -27.80 25.88
N TYR A 141 -0.69 -26.83 26.76
CA TYR A 141 0.02 -25.58 26.86
C TYR A 141 0.53 -25.41 28.27
N LEU A 142 1.61 -24.65 28.42
CA LEU A 142 2.08 -24.22 29.71
C LEU A 142 1.06 -23.26 30.31
N ASP A 143 0.72 -23.47 31.58
CA ASP A 143 -0.25 -22.65 32.32
C ASP A 143 0.25 -22.49 33.77
N LEU A 144 1.07 -21.47 34.01
CA LEU A 144 1.76 -21.29 35.29
C LEU A 144 1.11 -20.28 36.23
N ALA A 145 0.09 -19.55 35.76
CA ALA A 145 -0.56 -18.49 36.51
C ALA A 145 -2.00 -18.29 36.01
N PRO A 146 -2.93 -17.73 36.83
CA PRO A 146 -4.31 -17.46 36.40
C PRO A 146 -4.44 -16.55 35.17
N ASP A 147 -3.47 -15.67 34.95
CA ASP A 147 -3.41 -14.67 33.88
C ASP A 147 -2.29 -14.92 32.85
N PHE A 148 -1.57 -16.05 32.98
CA PHE A 148 -0.54 -16.52 32.07
C PHE A 148 -0.97 -16.46 30.59
N ARG A 149 -0.18 -15.76 29.78
CA ARG A 149 -0.35 -15.71 28.32
C ARG A 149 0.07 -17.04 27.68
N PHE A 150 -0.78 -17.67 26.88
CA PHE A 150 -0.40 -18.89 26.15
C PHE A 150 0.59 -18.63 25.02
N ALA A 151 1.41 -19.62 24.67
CA ALA A 151 2.40 -19.52 23.60
C ALA A 151 1.73 -19.27 22.22
N PRO A 152 2.24 -18.31 21.43
CA PRO A 152 1.85 -18.17 20.03
C PRO A 152 2.24 -19.39 19.18
N PRO A 153 1.66 -19.55 17.99
CA PRO A 153 2.06 -20.57 17.03
C PRO A 153 3.58 -20.61 16.77
N GLY A 154 4.16 -21.81 16.78
CA GLY A 154 5.58 -22.06 16.53
C GLY A 154 6.52 -21.77 17.71
N ASN A 155 6.06 -21.06 18.74
CA ASN A 155 6.86 -20.76 19.91
C ASN A 155 7.00 -21.96 20.85
N ARG A 156 8.16 -22.03 21.51
CA ARG A 156 8.51 -23.06 22.50
C ARG A 156 8.85 -22.38 23.82
N GLU A 157 8.67 -23.13 24.89
CA GLU A 157 8.79 -22.62 26.25
C GLU A 157 9.66 -23.54 27.11
N ALA A 158 10.44 -22.95 28.00
CA ALA A 158 11.12 -23.62 29.09
C ALA A 158 10.94 -22.77 30.35
N TRP A 159 10.76 -23.42 31.50
CA TRP A 159 10.65 -22.72 32.78
C TRP A 159 11.28 -23.52 33.91
N ALA A 160 11.69 -22.84 34.98
CA ALA A 160 12.20 -23.45 36.20
C ALA A 160 11.99 -22.54 37.40
N THR A 161 12.02 -23.12 38.60
CA THR A 161 12.19 -22.35 39.84
C THR A 161 13.68 -22.21 40.11
N LEU A 162 14.16 -20.98 40.25
CA LEU A 162 15.55 -20.63 40.52
C LEU A 162 15.64 -19.95 41.89
N THR A 163 16.53 -20.45 42.76
CA THR A 163 16.86 -19.77 44.01
C THR A 163 18.01 -18.80 43.74
N LEU A 164 17.74 -17.50 43.86
CA LEU A 164 18.70 -16.44 43.58
C LEU A 164 19.09 -15.72 44.87
N ALA A 165 20.32 -15.23 44.92
CA ALA A 165 20.78 -14.38 46.02
C ALA A 165 20.21 -12.97 45.85
N ALA A 166 20.20 -12.18 46.93
CA ALA A 166 19.85 -10.76 46.78
C ALA A 166 20.97 -10.03 46.05
N GLY A 167 20.62 -9.21 45.06
CA GLY A 167 21.54 -8.30 44.40
C GLY A 167 21.57 -8.42 42.88
N PRO A 168 22.64 -7.91 42.25
CA PRO A 168 22.76 -7.86 40.79
C PRO A 168 23.10 -9.22 40.20
N HIS A 169 22.37 -9.60 39.16
CA HIS A 169 22.57 -10.81 38.36
C HIS A 169 22.82 -10.47 36.90
N VAL A 170 23.77 -11.17 36.27
CA VAL A 170 24.05 -11.01 34.84
C VAL A 170 23.13 -11.94 34.07
N VAL A 171 22.19 -11.36 33.33
CA VAL A 171 21.21 -12.10 32.52
C VAL A 171 21.60 -11.99 31.06
N VAL A 172 21.78 -13.13 30.39
CA VAL A 172 22.11 -13.21 28.95
C VAL A 172 21.14 -14.15 28.25
N LEU A 173 20.41 -13.64 27.28
CA LEU A 173 19.58 -14.41 26.35
C LEU A 173 20.28 -14.47 25.00
N GLU A 174 20.50 -15.66 24.47
CA GLU A 174 20.96 -15.86 23.09
C GLU A 174 19.90 -16.64 22.30
N THR A 175 19.56 -16.18 21.10
CA THR A 175 18.53 -16.76 20.22
C THR A 175 19.04 -16.82 18.79
N ILE A 176 19.03 -18.01 18.18
CA ILE A 176 19.31 -18.17 16.74
C ILE A 176 18.03 -17.90 15.97
N VAL A 177 18.06 -16.95 15.03
CA VAL A 177 16.93 -16.56 14.20
C VAL A 177 17.09 -17.16 12.80
N GLY A 178 16.01 -17.74 12.26
CA GLY A 178 16.04 -18.48 11.00
C GLY A 178 16.67 -19.88 11.12
N GLY A 179 17.54 -20.24 10.17
CA GLY A 179 18.26 -21.51 10.13
C GLY A 179 17.95 -22.37 8.90
N LYS A 180 18.48 -23.59 8.86
CA LYS A 180 18.23 -24.54 7.76
C LYS A 180 17.15 -25.55 8.09
N ALA A 181 16.17 -25.70 7.21
CA ALA A 181 15.31 -26.87 7.15
C ALA A 181 15.99 -27.93 6.27
N GLY A 182 16.51 -29.00 6.87
CA GLY A 182 17.27 -30.02 6.14
C GLY A 182 18.59 -29.49 5.54
N LYS A 183 18.99 -30.00 4.36
CA LYS A 183 20.30 -29.66 3.74
C LYS A 183 20.27 -28.39 2.89
N THR A 184 19.13 -28.06 2.27
CA THR A 184 19.07 -27.04 1.21
C THR A 184 18.11 -25.89 1.50
N SER A 185 17.14 -26.06 2.39
CA SER A 185 16.07 -25.07 2.60
C SER A 185 16.37 -24.14 3.76
N ASN A 186 16.04 -22.86 3.60
CA ASN A 186 16.18 -21.84 4.65
C ASN A 186 14.83 -21.61 5.31
N ARG A 187 14.76 -21.72 6.64
CA ARG A 187 13.56 -21.30 7.39
C ARG A 187 13.39 -19.78 7.28
N ARG A 188 12.17 -19.31 7.46
CA ARG A 188 11.88 -17.87 7.49
C ARG A 188 12.59 -17.24 8.70
N PRO A 189 13.36 -16.13 8.53
CA PRO A 189 14.16 -15.53 9.58
C PRO A 189 13.30 -14.65 10.52
N GLU A 190 12.23 -15.22 11.06
CA GLU A 190 11.31 -14.54 11.97
C GLU A 190 11.65 -14.85 13.42
N LEU A 191 11.73 -13.83 14.26
CA LEU A 191 12.05 -13.97 15.68
C LEU A 191 10.92 -14.69 16.46
N GLY A 192 9.67 -14.42 16.08
CA GLY A 192 8.50 -14.70 16.92
C GLY A 192 8.54 -13.93 18.24
N GLU A 193 7.59 -14.20 19.14
CA GLU A 193 7.62 -13.63 20.49
C GLU A 193 8.76 -14.28 21.29
N THR A 194 9.82 -13.50 21.55
CA THR A 194 11.02 -13.94 22.28
C THR A 194 11.10 -13.19 23.61
N VAL A 195 10.96 -13.92 24.71
CA VAL A 195 10.68 -13.36 26.04
C VAL A 195 11.46 -14.08 27.13
N VAL A 196 11.97 -13.31 28.09
CA VAL A 196 12.31 -13.76 29.45
C VAL A 196 11.35 -13.10 30.43
N ALA A 197 10.61 -13.90 31.20
CA ALA A 197 9.68 -13.42 32.21
C ALA A 197 9.98 -14.07 33.58
N ILE A 198 9.65 -13.35 34.64
CA ILE A 198 9.85 -13.80 36.03
C ILE A 198 8.55 -13.67 36.80
N SER A 199 8.31 -14.61 37.69
CA SER A 199 7.31 -14.53 38.75
C SER A 199 8.07 -14.59 40.08
N PRO A 200 8.19 -13.45 40.79
CA PRO A 200 8.87 -13.39 42.08
C PRO A 200 8.29 -14.35 43.12
N GLU A 201 9.04 -14.61 44.18
CA GLU A 201 8.59 -15.52 45.24
C GLU A 201 7.32 -14.95 45.90
N GLY A 202 6.29 -15.78 46.03
CA GLY A 202 4.99 -15.37 46.58
C GLY A 202 4.05 -14.69 45.58
N GLU A 203 4.51 -14.32 44.39
CA GLU A 203 3.68 -13.73 43.35
C GLU A 203 3.07 -14.79 42.43
N PRO A 204 1.77 -14.70 42.09
CA PRO A 204 1.13 -15.67 41.22
C PRO A 204 1.44 -15.43 39.73
N SER A 205 1.62 -14.17 39.33
CA SER A 205 1.72 -13.71 37.94
C SER A 205 3.17 -13.55 37.47
N PHE A 206 3.35 -13.54 36.15
CA PHE A 206 4.65 -13.28 35.51
C PHE A 206 4.71 -11.84 35.00
N GLU A 207 5.91 -11.27 35.02
CA GLU A 207 6.25 -9.99 34.41
C GLU A 207 7.52 -10.12 33.54
N LEU A 208 7.66 -9.27 32.52
CA LEU A 208 8.88 -9.25 31.72
C LEU A 208 10.08 -8.86 32.60
N VAL A 209 11.20 -9.57 32.44
CA VAL A 209 12.46 -9.16 33.06
C VAL A 209 12.94 -7.89 32.35
N GLY A 210 13.13 -6.80 33.08
CA GLY A 210 13.48 -5.52 32.47
C GLY A 210 13.60 -4.38 33.47
N PHE A 211 13.52 -3.16 32.95
CA PHE A 211 13.68 -1.92 33.69
C PHE A 211 12.50 -0.99 33.46
N GLY A 212 12.27 -0.06 34.39
CA GLY A 212 11.20 0.93 34.29
C GLY A 212 9.84 0.41 34.76
N GLU A 213 8.77 0.75 34.04
CA GLU A 213 7.40 0.30 34.35
C GLU A 213 7.33 -1.23 34.28
N ARG A 214 6.79 -1.87 35.34
CA ARG A 214 6.53 -3.31 35.33
C ARG A 214 5.61 -3.66 34.18
N VAL A 215 5.97 -4.66 33.39
CA VAL A 215 5.18 -5.15 32.27
C VAL A 215 4.61 -6.53 32.62
N PRO A 216 3.34 -6.61 33.05
CA PRO A 216 2.69 -7.90 33.28
C PRO A 216 2.72 -8.75 32.01
N TYR A 217 3.15 -9.99 32.11
CA TYR A 217 3.21 -10.92 30.98
C TYR A 217 1.88 -11.66 30.79
N THR A 218 0.84 -10.87 30.56
CA THR A 218 -0.52 -11.29 30.22
C THR A 218 -0.82 -10.92 28.76
N ASP A 219 -1.96 -11.36 28.21
CA ASP A 219 -2.35 -10.96 26.84
C ASP A 219 -2.47 -9.44 26.69
N ALA A 220 -3.09 -8.76 27.66
CA ALA A 220 -3.26 -7.31 27.65
C ALA A 220 -1.94 -6.57 27.88
N GLY A 221 -1.12 -7.05 28.83
CA GLY A 221 0.18 -6.44 29.14
C GLY A 221 1.17 -6.56 27.97
N TRP A 222 1.24 -7.74 27.34
CA TRP A 222 2.05 -7.94 26.13
C TRP A 222 1.57 -7.08 24.96
N ALA A 223 0.25 -7.01 24.71
CA ALA A 223 -0.28 -6.18 23.63
C ALA A 223 0.07 -4.68 23.82
N LYS A 224 -0.06 -4.14 25.04
CA LYS A 224 0.36 -2.77 25.36
C LYS A 224 1.86 -2.56 25.12
N TYR A 225 2.68 -3.50 25.60
CA TYR A 225 4.13 -3.45 25.44
C TYR A 225 4.57 -3.52 23.98
N ALA A 226 4.06 -4.48 23.21
CA ALA A 226 4.42 -4.68 21.81
C ALA A 226 4.09 -3.44 20.95
N VAL A 227 2.97 -2.75 21.21
CA VAL A 227 2.65 -1.49 20.52
C VAL A 227 3.69 -0.39 20.80
N ALA A 228 4.13 -0.27 22.06
CA ALA A 228 5.15 0.71 22.44
C ALA A 228 6.54 0.34 21.84
N GLU A 229 6.87 -0.95 21.84
CA GLU A 229 8.08 -1.49 21.22
C GLU A 229 8.09 -1.27 19.71
N GLU A 230 7.01 -1.60 18.99
CA GLU A 230 6.87 -1.35 17.56
C GLU A 230 7.10 0.13 17.21
N ALA A 231 6.54 1.04 18.00
CA ALA A 231 6.73 2.47 17.83
C ALA A 231 8.18 2.91 18.08
N ALA A 232 8.87 2.29 19.06
CA ALA A 232 10.28 2.56 19.30
C ALA A 232 11.17 2.04 18.17
N VAL A 233 10.93 0.82 17.68
CA VAL A 233 11.65 0.26 16.54
C VAL A 233 11.44 1.10 15.28
N ALA A 234 10.21 1.55 15.01
CA ALA A 234 9.92 2.40 13.86
C ALA A 234 10.72 3.72 13.87
N ARG A 235 10.93 4.32 15.06
CA ARG A 235 11.79 5.51 15.20
C ARG A 235 13.26 5.20 14.89
N THR A 236 13.81 4.14 15.48
CA THR A 236 15.17 3.68 15.20
C THR A 236 15.39 3.37 13.72
N GLU A 237 14.41 2.72 13.08
CA GLU A 237 14.44 2.43 11.64
C GLU A 237 14.44 3.71 10.79
N ALA A 238 13.62 4.71 11.14
CA ALA A 238 13.62 6.00 10.45
C ALA A 238 14.97 6.73 10.57
N GLU A 239 15.57 6.75 11.77
CA GLU A 239 16.89 7.33 12.00
C GLU A 239 17.98 6.65 11.16
N ARG A 240 17.91 5.31 11.05
CA ARG A 240 18.85 4.52 10.25
C ARG A 240 18.70 4.74 8.76
N ARG A 241 17.46 4.78 8.24
CA ARG A 241 17.23 5.11 6.83
C ARG A 241 17.76 6.50 6.49
N ALA A 242 17.50 7.48 7.35
CA ALA A 242 18.04 8.82 7.19
C ALA A 242 19.58 8.84 7.27
N ALA A 243 20.18 8.08 8.19
CA ALA A 243 21.63 7.96 8.32
C ALA A 243 22.30 7.31 7.11
N ALA A 244 21.71 6.23 6.59
CA ALA A 244 22.17 5.58 5.38
C ALA A 244 22.10 6.57 4.21
N PHE A 245 20.94 7.19 3.95
CA PHE A 245 20.80 8.12 2.84
C PHE A 245 21.76 9.32 2.89
N ARG A 246 22.20 9.74 4.08
CA ARG A 246 23.22 10.80 4.21
C ARG A 246 24.53 10.46 3.49
N SER A 247 24.93 9.19 3.40
CA SER A 247 26.16 8.81 2.67
C SER A 247 26.10 9.13 1.17
N GLU A 248 24.88 9.23 0.61
CA GLU A 248 24.64 9.54 -0.80
C GLU A 248 24.42 11.05 -1.05
N SER A 249 24.46 11.90 -0.01
CA SER A 249 24.09 13.31 -0.11
C SER A 249 24.95 14.08 -1.13
N ALA A 250 26.24 13.79 -1.21
CA ALA A 250 27.13 14.45 -2.18
C ALA A 250 26.79 14.08 -3.64
N PHE A 251 26.38 12.83 -3.89
CA PHE A 251 25.93 12.40 -5.21
C PHE A 251 24.63 13.11 -5.60
N TRP A 252 23.64 13.15 -4.70
CA TRP A 252 22.36 13.80 -4.96
C TRP A 252 22.48 15.33 -5.04
N ALA A 253 23.37 15.97 -4.27
CA ALA A 253 23.63 17.40 -4.38
C ALA A 253 24.10 17.79 -5.80
N LYS A 254 25.03 17.04 -6.40
CA LYS A 254 25.46 17.24 -7.80
C LYS A 254 24.29 17.12 -8.78
N ARG A 255 23.39 16.16 -8.55
CA ARG A 255 22.18 16.02 -9.37
C ARG A 255 21.20 17.19 -9.20
N ARG A 256 21.10 17.77 -8.00
CA ARG A 256 20.31 18.99 -7.75
C ARG A 256 20.91 20.21 -8.44
N GLU A 257 22.25 20.34 -8.45
CA GLU A 257 22.94 21.40 -9.21
C GLU A 257 22.71 21.28 -10.72
N LEU A 258 22.71 20.05 -11.28
CA LEU A 258 22.36 19.82 -12.67
C LEU A 258 20.92 20.26 -12.99
N ALA A 259 19.98 19.96 -12.10
CA ALA A 259 18.59 20.40 -12.23
C ALA A 259 18.45 21.93 -12.17
N ALA A 260 19.12 22.57 -11.21
CA ALA A 260 19.13 24.03 -11.08
C ALA A 260 19.74 24.72 -12.32
N THR A 261 20.85 24.17 -12.84
CA THR A 261 21.52 24.67 -14.05
C THR A 261 20.59 24.56 -15.27
N TRP A 262 19.91 23.41 -15.42
CA TRP A 262 18.94 23.22 -16.50
C TRP A 262 17.75 24.18 -16.39
N LEU A 263 17.21 24.38 -15.17
CA LEU A 263 16.12 25.34 -14.93
C LEU A 263 16.52 26.77 -15.32
N ALA A 264 17.73 27.19 -14.96
CA ALA A 264 18.26 28.51 -15.28
C ALA A 264 18.53 28.71 -16.78
N ALA A 265 18.92 27.63 -17.49
CA ALA A 265 19.21 27.66 -18.91
C ALA A 265 17.96 27.52 -19.81
N THR A 266 16.79 27.20 -19.24
CA THR A 266 15.54 26.99 -19.98
C THR A 266 14.53 28.10 -19.72
N PRO A 267 13.76 28.54 -20.74
CA PRO A 267 12.78 29.62 -20.56
C PRO A 267 11.75 29.34 -19.46
N GLU A 268 11.50 30.33 -18.62
CA GLU A 268 10.42 30.27 -17.62
C GLU A 268 9.03 30.23 -18.28
N VAL A 269 8.11 29.54 -17.63
CA VAL A 269 6.70 29.53 -18.04
C VAL A 269 6.03 30.79 -17.50
N LYS A 270 5.55 31.64 -18.39
CA LYS A 270 4.85 32.87 -18.01
C LYS A 270 3.47 32.52 -17.46
N VAL A 271 3.21 32.90 -16.20
CA VAL A 271 1.85 32.81 -15.62
C VAL A 271 0.96 33.87 -16.29
N PRO A 272 -0.20 33.49 -16.84
CA PRO A 272 -1.09 34.43 -17.52
C PRO A 272 -1.73 35.42 -16.53
N ALA A 273 -2.20 36.55 -17.06
CA ALA A 273 -3.00 37.48 -16.27
C ALA A 273 -4.33 36.84 -15.88
N LEU A 274 -4.85 37.17 -14.69
CA LEU A 274 -6.13 36.65 -14.23
C LEU A 274 -7.26 37.18 -15.12
N ALA A 275 -8.07 36.28 -15.68
CA ALA A 275 -9.22 36.66 -16.47
C ALA A 275 -10.30 37.34 -15.61
N ALA A 276 -10.97 38.36 -16.17
CA ALA A 276 -11.96 39.15 -15.45
C ALA A 276 -13.12 38.28 -14.92
N GLY A 277 -13.48 38.47 -13.64
CA GLY A 277 -14.60 37.78 -12.99
C GLY A 277 -14.30 36.37 -12.48
N LEU A 278 -13.06 35.86 -12.61
CA LEU A 278 -12.66 34.57 -12.06
C LEU A 278 -11.75 34.75 -10.82
N PRO A 279 -11.98 34.01 -9.72
CA PRO A 279 -11.15 34.11 -8.52
C PRO A 279 -9.87 33.27 -8.66
N ALA A 280 -8.78 33.71 -8.03
CA ALA A 280 -7.51 32.98 -7.96
C ALA A 280 -6.86 33.08 -6.58
N HIS A 281 -6.14 32.03 -6.20
CA HIS A 281 -5.28 32.00 -5.02
C HIS A 281 -3.81 31.79 -5.38
N ASN A 282 -3.52 31.00 -6.43
CA ASN A 282 -2.15 30.77 -6.90
C ASN A 282 -2.05 30.66 -8.44
N ALA A 283 -0.84 30.44 -8.95
CA ALA A 283 -0.57 30.37 -10.39
C ALA A 283 -1.44 29.34 -11.16
N ILE A 284 -1.85 28.22 -10.52
CA ILE A 284 -2.71 27.22 -11.16
C ILE A 284 -4.03 27.86 -11.59
N ASP A 285 -4.61 28.68 -10.72
CA ASP A 285 -5.89 29.33 -10.98
C ASP A 285 -5.81 30.30 -12.16
N HIS A 286 -4.65 30.91 -12.41
CA HIS A 286 -4.45 31.77 -13.57
C HIS A 286 -4.48 31.00 -14.88
N PHE A 287 -3.78 29.85 -14.95
CA PHE A 287 -3.81 28.99 -16.14
C PHE A 287 -5.19 28.39 -16.41
N VAL A 288 -5.88 27.97 -15.34
CA VAL A 288 -7.27 27.47 -15.43
C VAL A 288 -8.20 28.60 -15.86
N ALA A 289 -8.06 29.81 -15.30
CA ALA A 289 -8.87 30.97 -15.65
C ALA A 289 -8.68 31.42 -17.10
N GLU A 290 -7.45 31.39 -17.63
CA GLU A 290 -7.18 31.68 -19.04
C GLU A 290 -7.94 30.74 -19.98
N LYS A 291 -7.91 29.43 -19.71
CA LYS A 291 -8.66 28.44 -20.50
C LYS A 291 -10.18 28.60 -20.35
N LEU A 292 -10.66 28.89 -19.15
CA LEU A 292 -12.08 29.15 -18.91
C LEU A 292 -12.58 30.43 -19.60
N ALA A 293 -11.74 31.46 -19.71
CA ALA A 293 -12.09 32.71 -20.39
C ALA A 293 -12.03 32.58 -21.92
N GLY A 294 -11.15 31.72 -22.44
CA GLY A 294 -11.07 31.39 -23.86
C GLY A 294 -12.25 30.57 -24.39
N ARG A 295 -13.13 30.05 -23.52
CA ARG A 295 -14.31 29.29 -23.96
C ARG A 295 -15.22 30.19 -24.80
N LYS A 296 -15.59 29.75 -26.00
CA LYS A 296 -16.64 30.44 -26.78
C LYS A 296 -17.98 30.28 -26.06
N THR A 297 -18.43 31.33 -25.37
CA THR A 297 -19.80 31.42 -24.83
C THR A 297 -20.85 31.73 -25.90
N GLY A 298 -20.46 31.83 -27.17
CA GLY A 298 -21.29 32.27 -28.29
C GLY A 298 -21.43 31.20 -29.38
N GLY A 299 -22.46 30.38 -29.26
CA GLY A 299 -22.99 29.50 -30.30
C GLY A 299 -24.33 28.98 -29.82
N THR A 300 -25.41 29.37 -30.48
CA THR A 300 -26.81 29.01 -30.16
C THR A 300 -26.94 27.59 -29.61
N ALA A 301 -27.48 27.45 -28.40
CA ALA A 301 -28.20 26.29 -27.83
C ALA A 301 -27.93 24.90 -28.46
N GLY A 302 -26.66 24.59 -28.72
CA GLY A 302 -26.29 23.31 -29.28
C GLY A 302 -26.30 22.27 -28.17
N THR A 303 -26.84 21.09 -28.41
CA THR A 303 -27.02 20.05 -27.39
C THR A 303 -25.79 19.15 -27.22
N VAL A 304 -24.79 19.25 -28.10
CA VAL A 304 -23.69 18.27 -28.18
C VAL A 304 -22.35 18.88 -27.79
N ASP A 305 -21.86 18.54 -26.58
CA ASP A 305 -20.47 18.80 -26.17
C ASP A 305 -19.48 17.75 -26.71
N PHE A 306 -18.35 18.22 -27.24
CA PHE A 306 -17.35 17.34 -27.85
C PHE A 306 -16.71 16.37 -26.86
N ALA A 307 -16.34 16.84 -25.66
CA ALA A 307 -15.65 16.01 -24.69
C ALA A 307 -16.56 14.92 -24.11
N THR A 308 -17.84 15.22 -23.87
CA THR A 308 -18.76 14.26 -23.25
C THR A 308 -19.49 13.36 -24.25
N HIS A 309 -19.75 13.82 -25.48
CA HIS A 309 -20.57 13.06 -26.44
C HIS A 309 -19.79 12.54 -27.65
N VAL A 310 -18.87 13.34 -28.21
CA VAL A 310 -18.22 13.02 -29.50
C VAL A 310 -16.93 12.25 -29.31
N ARG A 311 -16.08 12.71 -28.39
CA ARG A 311 -14.78 12.10 -28.12
C ARG A 311 -14.88 10.62 -27.75
N PRO A 312 -15.81 10.16 -26.89
CA PRO A 312 -15.96 8.73 -26.61
C PRO A 312 -16.29 7.89 -27.85
N ILE A 313 -17.05 8.44 -28.81
CA ILE A 313 -17.37 7.77 -30.07
C ILE A 313 -16.10 7.62 -30.90
N LEU A 314 -15.32 8.70 -31.05
CA LEU A 314 -14.08 8.67 -31.81
C LEU A 314 -13.08 7.70 -31.16
N GLU A 315 -12.89 7.75 -29.86
CA GLU A 315 -11.99 6.87 -29.10
C GLU A 315 -12.36 5.39 -29.29
N ALA A 316 -13.64 5.07 -29.19
CA ALA A 316 -14.12 3.70 -29.31
C ALA A 316 -14.09 3.15 -30.75
N LYS A 317 -14.39 3.99 -31.76
CA LYS A 317 -14.66 3.52 -33.13
C LYS A 317 -13.63 3.92 -34.17
N CYS A 318 -12.91 5.01 -33.95
CA CYS A 318 -12.09 5.65 -34.99
C CYS A 318 -10.60 5.68 -34.63
N LEU A 319 -10.27 5.96 -33.37
CA LEU A 319 -8.90 6.29 -32.97
C LEU A 319 -7.93 5.11 -33.04
N SER A 320 -8.42 3.86 -33.00
CA SER A 320 -7.55 2.68 -33.19
C SER A 320 -6.77 2.70 -34.51
N CYS A 321 -7.31 3.37 -35.54
CA CYS A 321 -6.67 3.53 -36.85
C CYS A 321 -6.34 4.98 -37.20
N HIS A 322 -7.01 5.97 -36.61
CA HIS A 322 -6.92 7.38 -36.98
C HIS A 322 -6.34 8.27 -35.87
N GLN A 323 -5.43 7.74 -35.06
CA GLN A 323 -4.72 8.51 -34.02
C GLN A 323 -3.20 8.39 -34.18
N GLY A 324 -2.47 9.34 -33.60
CA GLY A 324 -1.03 9.25 -33.41
C GLY A 324 -0.22 9.24 -34.72
N ALA A 325 1.04 8.83 -34.61
CA ALA A 325 2.02 8.93 -35.70
C ALA A 325 1.79 7.92 -36.85
N LYS A 326 1.03 6.85 -36.63
CA LYS A 326 0.79 5.76 -37.60
C LYS A 326 -0.67 5.76 -38.12
N ALA A 327 -1.33 6.92 -38.10
CA ALA A 327 -2.71 7.05 -38.55
C ALA A 327 -2.90 6.61 -40.02
N ARG A 328 -3.91 5.77 -40.28
CA ARG A 328 -4.18 5.20 -41.60
C ARG A 328 -4.68 6.27 -42.57
N GLY A 329 -4.19 6.21 -43.80
CA GLY A 329 -4.58 7.15 -44.86
C GLY A 329 -4.20 8.61 -44.57
N GLY A 330 -3.31 8.86 -43.60
CA GLY A 330 -2.94 10.20 -43.16
C GLY A 330 -4.03 10.95 -42.38
N LEU A 331 -5.22 10.35 -42.20
CA LEU A 331 -6.33 10.97 -41.49
C LEU A 331 -6.17 10.80 -39.98
N ARG A 332 -6.05 11.93 -39.29
CA ARG A 332 -6.09 12.03 -37.83
C ARG A 332 -7.44 12.54 -37.35
N LEU A 333 -8.00 11.89 -36.33
CA LEU A 333 -9.26 12.23 -35.66
C LEU A 333 -9.08 12.43 -34.15
N ASP A 334 -7.82 12.47 -33.69
CA ASP A 334 -7.40 12.87 -32.34
C ASP A 334 -7.07 14.38 -32.26
N SER A 335 -7.31 15.12 -33.34
CA SER A 335 -7.17 16.57 -33.47
C SER A 335 -8.14 17.10 -34.54
N PRO A 336 -8.41 18.43 -34.58
CA PRO A 336 -9.14 19.05 -35.68
C PRO A 336 -8.64 18.57 -37.04
N SER A 337 -9.58 18.27 -37.93
CA SER A 337 -9.34 17.51 -39.15
C SER A 337 -10.27 17.94 -40.26
N ASP A 338 -9.77 17.94 -41.50
CA ASP A 338 -10.54 18.29 -42.69
C ASP A 338 -11.66 17.29 -43.01
N ALA A 339 -11.69 16.14 -42.31
CA ALA A 339 -12.81 15.22 -42.36
C ALA A 339 -14.10 15.79 -41.73
N VAL A 340 -14.00 16.91 -41.00
CA VAL A 340 -15.13 17.60 -40.37
C VAL A 340 -15.24 19.01 -40.94
N ILE A 341 -16.29 19.24 -41.73
CA ILE A 341 -16.59 20.56 -42.31
C ILE A 341 -17.62 21.24 -41.42
N ALA A 342 -17.19 22.24 -40.66
CA ALA A 342 -18.01 22.99 -39.71
C ALA A 342 -19.34 23.46 -40.34
N GLY A 343 -20.45 23.15 -39.68
CA GLY A 343 -21.81 23.51 -40.08
C GLY A 343 -22.38 22.70 -41.26
N LYS A 344 -21.60 21.78 -41.85
CA LYS A 344 -21.99 21.03 -43.06
C LYS A 344 -21.86 19.52 -42.84
N PRO A 345 -22.78 18.89 -42.07
CA PRO A 345 -22.70 17.46 -41.77
C PRO A 345 -22.68 16.57 -43.02
N ASP A 346 -23.54 16.83 -44.00
CA ASP A 346 -23.64 15.99 -45.21
C ASP A 346 -22.44 16.14 -46.16
N ALA A 347 -21.72 17.27 -46.06
CA ALA A 347 -20.49 17.49 -46.81
C ALA A 347 -19.24 16.96 -46.10
N SER A 348 -19.35 16.57 -44.82
CA SER A 348 -18.20 16.15 -44.01
C SER A 348 -17.79 14.72 -44.34
N PRO A 349 -16.55 14.46 -44.80
CA PRO A 349 -16.08 13.12 -45.12
C PRO A 349 -16.25 12.12 -43.97
N LEU A 350 -16.10 12.56 -42.71
CA LEU A 350 -16.32 11.71 -41.54
C LEU A 350 -17.71 11.07 -41.56
N LEU A 351 -18.76 11.87 -41.76
CA LEU A 351 -20.14 11.37 -41.77
C LEU A 351 -20.41 10.48 -42.98
N GLN A 352 -19.94 10.89 -44.16
CA GLN A 352 -20.11 10.10 -45.39
C GLN A 352 -19.52 8.69 -45.24
N ARG A 353 -18.36 8.58 -44.58
CA ARG A 353 -17.69 7.30 -44.33
C ARG A 353 -18.40 6.45 -43.28
N VAL A 354 -18.87 7.03 -42.17
CA VAL A 354 -19.53 6.23 -41.12
C VAL A 354 -20.97 5.84 -41.48
N THR A 355 -21.61 6.53 -42.42
CA THR A 355 -22.96 6.20 -42.92
C THR A 355 -22.99 5.53 -44.30
N SER A 356 -21.83 5.21 -44.88
CA SER A 356 -21.77 4.56 -46.19
C SER A 356 -22.40 3.17 -46.14
N LYS A 357 -23.10 2.78 -47.23
CA LYS A 357 -23.63 1.42 -47.42
C LYS A 357 -22.66 0.52 -48.21
N ASP A 358 -21.61 1.09 -48.78
CA ASP A 358 -20.57 0.33 -49.49
C ASP A 358 -19.60 -0.25 -48.46
N GLU A 359 -19.56 -1.58 -48.37
CA GLU A 359 -18.70 -2.34 -47.45
C GLU A 359 -17.21 -1.99 -47.56
N THR A 360 -16.76 -1.49 -48.71
CA THR A 360 -15.37 -1.12 -48.96
C THR A 360 -15.02 0.30 -48.51
N GLU A 361 -16.03 1.17 -48.39
CA GLU A 361 -15.86 2.59 -48.04
C GLU A 361 -16.32 2.90 -46.60
N VAL A 362 -17.18 2.07 -46.01
CA VAL A 362 -17.77 2.31 -44.69
C VAL A 362 -16.78 2.14 -43.54
N MET A 363 -16.72 3.14 -42.67
CA MET A 363 -15.85 3.16 -41.49
C MET A 363 -16.65 2.90 -40.20
N PRO A 364 -16.11 2.15 -39.21
CA PRO A 364 -14.83 1.45 -39.24
C PRO A 364 -14.90 0.14 -40.05
N PRO A 365 -13.90 -0.21 -40.89
CA PRO A 365 -14.01 -1.31 -41.86
C PRO A 365 -14.06 -2.70 -41.22
N LYS A 366 -13.73 -2.79 -39.93
CA LYS A 366 -13.80 -3.99 -39.09
C LYS A 366 -14.33 -3.60 -37.72
N GLY A 367 -15.08 -4.50 -37.09
CA GLY A 367 -15.72 -4.28 -35.79
C GLY A 367 -17.13 -3.67 -35.88
N ASP A 368 -17.70 -3.36 -34.73
CA ASP A 368 -19.07 -2.87 -34.63
C ASP A 368 -19.20 -1.47 -35.23
N ARG A 369 -20.20 -1.30 -36.11
CA ARG A 369 -20.57 0.00 -36.70
C ARG A 369 -21.04 0.98 -35.63
N LEU A 370 -21.09 2.26 -36.00
CA LEU A 370 -21.69 3.28 -35.14
C LEU A 370 -23.19 3.03 -35.05
N THR A 371 -23.76 3.23 -33.86
CA THR A 371 -25.21 3.19 -33.68
C THR A 371 -25.86 4.45 -34.26
N ASP A 372 -27.16 4.39 -34.54
CA ASP A 372 -27.91 5.55 -35.05
C ASP A 372 -27.78 6.77 -34.12
N GLU A 373 -27.75 6.54 -32.81
CA GLU A 373 -27.54 7.59 -31.81
C GLU A 373 -26.14 8.21 -31.91
N GLN A 374 -25.10 7.39 -32.10
CA GLN A 374 -23.73 7.90 -32.28
C GLN A 374 -23.61 8.73 -33.57
N VAL A 375 -24.22 8.26 -34.67
CA VAL A 375 -24.28 9.02 -35.92
C VAL A 375 -25.04 10.33 -35.74
N ARG A 376 -26.16 10.31 -35.00
CA ARG A 376 -26.95 11.51 -34.67
C ARG A 376 -26.13 12.53 -33.89
N LEU A 377 -25.36 12.09 -32.88
CA LEU A 377 -24.49 12.96 -32.09
C LEU A 377 -23.37 13.57 -32.95
N LEU A 378 -22.69 12.78 -33.79
CA LEU A 378 -21.69 13.31 -34.72
C LEU A 378 -22.29 14.33 -35.69
N ARG A 379 -23.49 14.05 -36.22
CA ARG A 379 -24.21 14.97 -37.11
C ARG A 379 -24.58 16.28 -36.45
N ALA A 380 -25.17 16.22 -35.25
CA ALA A 380 -25.52 17.41 -34.49
C ALA A 380 -24.27 18.22 -34.12
N TRP A 381 -23.21 17.56 -33.68
CA TRP A 381 -21.92 18.22 -33.40
C TRP A 381 -21.36 18.98 -34.61
N ILE A 382 -21.34 18.35 -35.79
CA ILE A 382 -20.84 19.00 -37.01
C ILE A 382 -21.75 20.16 -37.42
N ALA A 383 -23.07 19.97 -37.35
CA ALA A 383 -24.05 21.02 -37.64
C ALA A 383 -23.90 22.23 -36.70
N GLU A 384 -23.56 21.98 -35.43
CA GLU A 384 -23.26 23.01 -34.41
C GLU A 384 -21.86 23.65 -34.58
N GLY A 385 -21.17 23.37 -35.69
CA GLY A 385 -19.88 23.97 -36.03
C GLY A 385 -18.66 23.08 -35.77
N GLY A 386 -18.85 21.86 -35.27
CA GLY A 386 -17.77 20.87 -35.15
C GLY A 386 -16.66 21.28 -34.18
N SER A 387 -16.98 22.03 -33.12
CA SER A 387 -15.97 22.49 -32.15
C SER A 387 -15.32 21.32 -31.43
N TRP A 388 -13.98 21.26 -31.44
CA TRP A 388 -13.19 20.28 -30.69
C TRP A 388 -12.93 20.72 -29.23
N GLU A 389 -13.30 21.95 -28.89
CA GLU A 389 -13.21 22.49 -27.54
C GLU A 389 -14.43 22.08 -26.73
N SER A 390 -14.20 21.68 -25.47
CA SER A 390 -15.29 21.46 -24.52
C SER A 390 -15.88 22.80 -24.10
N ARG A 391 -17.20 22.83 -23.90
CA ARG A 391 -17.89 24.01 -23.36
C ARG A 391 -17.61 24.21 -21.86
N GLY A 392 -17.12 23.17 -21.17
CA GLY A 392 -16.78 23.16 -19.75
C GLY A 392 -17.98 23.30 -18.81
N GLY A 393 -17.79 22.91 -17.55
CA GLY A 393 -18.79 23.09 -16.51
C GLY A 393 -19.01 24.56 -16.10
N LYS A 394 -20.00 24.78 -15.23
CA LYS A 394 -20.17 26.07 -14.55
C LYS A 394 -19.10 26.20 -13.46
N VAL A 395 -18.48 27.38 -13.35
CA VAL A 395 -17.58 27.66 -12.23
C VAL A 395 -18.41 27.78 -10.96
N THR A 396 -18.15 26.91 -9.99
CA THR A 396 -18.82 26.86 -8.69
C THR A 396 -18.11 27.75 -7.66
N PRO A 397 -18.78 28.15 -6.56
CA PRO A 397 -18.13 28.82 -5.44
C PRO A 397 -17.15 27.89 -4.71
N LEU A 398 -16.35 28.41 -3.78
CA LEU A 398 -15.57 27.58 -2.88
C LEU A 398 -16.48 26.70 -2.02
N THR A 399 -16.03 25.48 -1.74
CA THR A 399 -16.75 24.55 -0.86
C THR A 399 -16.76 25.05 0.58
N ASP A 400 -17.76 24.65 1.37
CA ASP A 400 -17.81 24.97 2.80
C ASP A 400 -16.69 24.27 3.59
N ASP A 401 -16.53 24.66 4.85
CA ASP A 401 -15.43 24.18 5.68
C ASP A 401 -15.46 22.68 5.98
N LEU A 402 -16.64 22.11 6.21
CA LEU A 402 -16.76 20.68 6.54
C LEU A 402 -16.54 19.81 5.31
N ALA A 403 -17.10 20.21 4.16
CA ALA A 403 -16.83 19.60 2.88
C ALA A 403 -15.35 19.71 2.48
N PHE A 404 -14.72 20.87 2.72
CA PHE A 404 -13.29 21.07 2.50
C PHE A 404 -12.46 20.09 3.35
N VAL A 405 -12.69 20.03 4.67
CA VAL A 405 -11.95 19.14 5.57
C VAL A 405 -12.12 17.67 5.17
N ARG A 406 -13.35 17.23 4.84
CA ARG A 406 -13.60 15.87 4.37
C ARG A 406 -12.80 15.57 3.11
N ARG A 407 -12.92 16.42 2.08
CA ARG A 407 -12.24 16.24 0.80
C ARG A 407 -10.71 16.20 0.95
N VAL A 408 -10.13 17.20 1.60
CA VAL A 408 -8.67 17.32 1.70
C VAL A 408 -8.06 16.19 2.54
N THR A 409 -8.78 15.71 3.56
CA THR A 409 -8.31 14.58 4.38
C THR A 409 -8.38 13.27 3.59
N LEU A 410 -9.48 13.01 2.88
CA LEU A 410 -9.61 11.84 2.01
C LEU A 410 -8.55 11.82 0.90
N ASP A 411 -8.29 12.97 0.27
CA ASP A 411 -7.35 13.07 -0.86
C ASP A 411 -5.88 13.04 -0.44
N THR A 412 -5.57 13.47 0.78
CA THR A 412 -4.19 13.52 1.27
C THR A 412 -3.82 12.26 2.04
N VAL A 413 -4.65 11.85 3.01
CA VAL A 413 -4.32 10.75 3.92
C VAL A 413 -5.17 9.49 3.69
N GLY A 414 -6.21 9.55 2.85
CA GLY A 414 -7.01 8.38 2.49
C GLY A 414 -8.05 7.96 3.53
N LEU A 415 -8.34 8.79 4.54
CA LEU A 415 -9.39 8.54 5.53
C LEU A 415 -10.28 9.76 5.70
N ILE A 416 -11.49 9.54 6.22
CA ILE A 416 -12.28 10.60 6.84
C ILE A 416 -11.52 11.22 8.04
N PRO A 417 -11.70 12.52 8.33
CA PRO A 417 -11.09 13.16 9.48
C PRO A 417 -11.64 12.63 10.79
N THR A 418 -10.79 12.57 11.81
CA THR A 418 -11.25 12.28 13.18
C THR A 418 -12.05 13.45 13.75
N ALA A 419 -12.90 13.20 14.74
CA ALA A 419 -13.68 14.27 15.41
C ALA A 419 -12.77 15.39 15.94
N ALA A 420 -11.64 15.03 16.58
CA ALA A 420 -10.66 16.01 17.07
C ALA A 420 -10.04 16.87 15.96
N GLU A 421 -9.84 16.31 14.76
CA GLU A 421 -9.32 17.08 13.62
C GLU A 421 -10.36 18.05 13.06
N VAL A 422 -11.64 17.66 13.03
CA VAL A 422 -12.74 18.53 12.64
C VAL A 422 -12.89 19.68 13.64
N GLU A 423 -12.91 19.38 14.94
CA GLU A 423 -13.02 20.37 16.01
C GLU A 423 -11.86 21.36 15.96
N ALA A 424 -10.62 20.89 15.84
CA ALA A 424 -9.43 21.74 15.75
C ALA A 424 -9.49 22.68 14.53
N PHE A 425 -9.99 22.21 13.38
CA PHE A 425 -10.13 23.05 12.19
C PHE A 425 -11.26 24.08 12.30
N LEU A 426 -12.40 23.72 12.90
CA LEU A 426 -13.51 24.64 13.10
C LEU A 426 -13.17 25.71 14.15
N ALA A 427 -12.35 25.39 15.15
CA ALA A 427 -11.88 26.34 16.15
C ALA A 427 -10.84 27.33 15.61
N ASP A 428 -10.10 26.98 14.56
CA ASP A 428 -9.15 27.88 13.92
C ASP A 428 -9.90 28.96 13.10
N THR A 429 -9.79 30.22 13.53
CA THR A 429 -10.37 31.39 12.86
C THR A 429 -9.38 32.12 11.95
N SER A 430 -8.15 31.63 11.83
CA SER A 430 -7.13 32.27 11.01
C SER A 430 -7.48 32.24 9.51
N PRO A 431 -7.15 33.29 8.76
CA PRO A 431 -7.45 33.36 7.32
C PRO A 431 -6.71 32.29 6.50
N ASN A 432 -5.64 31.71 7.05
CA ASN A 432 -4.84 30.65 6.41
C ASN A 432 -5.10 29.25 6.98
N LYS A 433 -6.19 29.02 7.73
CA LYS A 433 -6.48 27.71 8.34
C LYS A 433 -6.49 26.54 7.36
N ARG A 434 -6.96 26.76 6.11
CA ARG A 434 -6.95 25.74 5.04
C ARG A 434 -5.53 25.35 4.65
N ALA A 435 -4.63 26.32 4.47
CA ALA A 435 -3.24 26.08 4.16
C ALA A 435 -2.51 25.35 5.30
N LYS A 436 -2.78 25.72 6.57
CA LYS A 436 -2.26 25.03 7.75
C LYS A 436 -2.72 23.57 7.83
N LEU A 437 -4.01 23.31 7.55
CA LEU A 437 -4.53 21.95 7.50
C LEU A 437 -3.84 21.13 6.41
N ILE A 438 -3.67 21.71 5.20
CA ILE A 438 -2.95 21.07 4.10
C ILE A 438 -1.52 20.72 4.52
N ASP A 439 -0.78 21.64 5.15
CA ASP A 439 0.58 21.37 5.64
C ASP A 439 0.62 20.25 6.67
N ARG A 440 -0.31 20.26 7.63
CA ARG A 440 -0.43 19.21 8.64
C ARG A 440 -0.68 17.85 8.01
N LEU A 441 -1.58 17.76 7.03
CA LEU A 441 -1.93 16.51 6.35
C LEU A 441 -0.80 16.01 5.43
N LEU A 442 -0.08 16.90 4.75
CA LEU A 442 1.07 16.53 3.91
C LEU A 442 2.27 16.02 4.73
N ALA A 443 2.37 16.43 5.99
CA ALA A 443 3.34 15.93 6.96
C ALA A 443 2.86 14.68 7.73
N ASP A 444 1.60 14.27 7.54
CA ASP A 444 0.99 13.17 8.29
C ASP A 444 1.51 11.80 7.79
N PRO A 445 1.98 10.91 8.68
CA PRO A 445 2.41 9.56 8.31
C PRO A 445 1.35 8.74 7.56
N ARG A 446 0.05 8.99 7.81
CA ARG A 446 -1.06 8.30 7.14
C ARG A 446 -1.07 8.53 5.62
N ARG A 447 -0.50 9.65 5.14
CA ARG A 447 -0.34 9.93 3.70
C ARG A 447 0.44 8.84 2.97
N ALA A 448 1.45 8.24 3.63
CA ALA A 448 2.26 7.20 3.00
C ALA A 448 1.41 6.01 2.53
N GLY A 449 0.58 5.45 3.42
CA GLY A 449 -0.31 4.34 3.09
C GLY A 449 -1.30 4.67 1.96
N HIS A 450 -1.80 5.91 1.89
CA HIS A 450 -2.71 6.33 0.82
C HIS A 450 -2.06 6.32 -0.57
N TRP A 451 -0.76 6.59 -0.66
CA TRP A 451 -0.01 6.53 -1.92
C TRP A 451 0.40 5.10 -2.30
N VAL A 452 0.62 4.20 -1.34
CA VAL A 452 1.08 2.84 -1.61
C VAL A 452 0.10 2.07 -2.50
N GLY A 453 -1.20 2.07 -2.17
CA GLY A 453 -2.21 1.33 -2.95
C GLY A 453 -2.22 1.70 -4.45
N TYR A 454 -2.08 2.99 -4.76
CA TYR A 454 -1.97 3.47 -6.13
C TYR A 454 -0.71 2.96 -6.83
N TRP A 455 0.44 3.07 -6.17
CA TRP A 455 1.71 2.64 -6.76
C TRP A 455 1.87 1.11 -6.84
N GLN A 456 1.16 0.35 -6.00
CA GLN A 456 1.05 -1.10 -6.17
C GLN A 456 0.38 -1.46 -7.51
N ASP A 457 -0.64 -0.74 -7.95
CA ASP A 457 -1.25 -0.97 -9.28
C ASP A 457 -0.39 -0.47 -10.42
N VAL A 458 0.15 0.74 -10.30
CA VAL A 458 0.98 1.34 -11.36
C VAL A 458 2.27 0.54 -11.60
N LEU A 459 2.81 -0.10 -10.55
CA LEU A 459 4.02 -0.94 -10.63
C LEU A 459 3.73 -2.45 -10.64
N ALA A 460 2.46 -2.84 -10.68
CA ALA A 460 2.02 -4.23 -10.67
C ALA A 460 2.58 -5.07 -9.51
N GLU A 461 2.59 -4.55 -8.28
CA GLU A 461 3.02 -5.31 -7.09
C GLU A 461 2.00 -6.41 -6.75
N ASN A 462 2.40 -7.65 -6.96
CA ASN A 462 1.59 -8.85 -6.88
C ASN A 462 2.28 -9.95 -6.05
N PRO A 463 2.47 -9.78 -4.73
CA PRO A 463 3.05 -10.83 -3.91
C PRO A 463 2.00 -11.91 -3.61
N ASN A 464 2.38 -13.18 -3.82
CA ASN A 464 1.64 -14.32 -3.30
C ASN A 464 2.26 -14.81 -1.99
N ILE A 465 1.41 -15.16 -1.03
CA ILE A 465 1.81 -15.72 0.28
C ILE A 465 2.42 -17.11 0.14
N LEU A 466 1.97 -17.85 -0.88
CA LEU A 466 2.48 -19.16 -1.30
C LEU A 466 3.17 -19.03 -2.66
N ASN A 467 4.28 -19.76 -2.84
CA ASN A 467 5.09 -19.72 -4.07
C ASN A 467 5.37 -18.27 -4.51
N PRO A 468 5.94 -17.42 -3.61
CA PRO A 468 6.07 -15.97 -3.80
C PRO A 468 6.77 -15.57 -5.10
N THR A 469 7.63 -16.43 -5.66
CA THR A 469 8.34 -16.12 -6.91
C THR A 469 7.52 -16.38 -8.18
N LEU A 470 6.50 -17.23 -8.14
CA LEU A 470 5.82 -17.78 -9.32
C LEU A 470 4.95 -16.72 -10.02
N ASN A 471 5.38 -16.26 -11.21
CA ASN A 471 4.68 -15.27 -12.02
C ASN A 471 4.31 -13.95 -11.29
N ASN A 472 5.09 -13.61 -10.26
CA ASN A 472 4.82 -12.48 -9.37
C ASN A 472 5.81 -11.36 -9.53
N THR A 473 5.41 -10.17 -9.07
CA THR A 473 6.25 -8.98 -8.97
C THR A 473 6.15 -8.48 -7.53
N GLY A 474 7.23 -8.49 -6.76
CA GLY A 474 7.20 -8.13 -5.33
C GLY A 474 7.49 -9.30 -4.37
N PRO A 475 7.46 -9.05 -3.06
CA PRO A 475 6.99 -7.82 -2.41
C PRO A 475 8.00 -6.66 -2.48
N PHE A 476 7.51 -5.43 -2.69
CA PHE A 476 8.29 -4.19 -2.52
C PHE A 476 7.46 -3.04 -1.91
N ARG A 477 6.26 -3.34 -1.40
CA ARG A 477 5.35 -2.36 -0.78
C ARG A 477 5.94 -1.60 0.41
N TRP A 478 6.79 -2.25 1.21
CA TRP A 478 7.34 -1.60 2.40
C TRP A 478 8.36 -0.54 2.05
N TRP A 479 9.15 -0.74 0.98
CA TRP A 479 9.96 0.32 0.40
C TRP A 479 9.11 1.48 -0.12
N LEU A 480 7.98 1.22 -0.82
CA LEU A 480 7.07 2.29 -1.24
C LEU A 480 6.57 3.09 -0.02
N HIS A 481 6.10 2.39 1.02
CA HIS A 481 5.60 3.00 2.24
C HIS A 481 6.67 3.86 2.94
N GLU A 482 7.86 3.31 3.16
CA GLU A 482 8.98 4.02 3.79
C GLU A 482 9.43 5.22 2.93
N ALA A 483 9.47 5.08 1.60
CA ALA A 483 9.85 6.18 0.71
C ALA A 483 8.86 7.35 0.78
N PHE A 484 7.55 7.08 0.87
CA PHE A 484 6.55 8.15 1.06
C PHE A 484 6.56 8.72 2.48
N LEU A 485 6.80 7.88 3.48
CA LEU A 485 6.89 8.29 4.89
C LEU A 485 8.08 9.23 5.13
N ASP A 486 9.24 8.89 4.58
CA ASP A 486 10.46 9.68 4.67
C ASP A 486 10.47 10.86 3.69
N ALA A 487 9.42 10.99 2.87
CA ALA A 487 9.28 11.94 1.78
C ALA A 487 10.50 11.99 0.84
N LYS A 488 10.93 10.80 0.45
CA LYS A 488 12.07 10.61 -0.45
C LYS A 488 11.75 11.26 -1.80
N PRO A 489 12.67 12.07 -2.38
CA PRO A 489 12.47 12.65 -3.69
C PRO A 489 12.15 11.61 -4.76
N PHE A 490 11.25 11.91 -5.68
CA PHE A 490 10.73 10.91 -6.60
C PHE A 490 11.78 10.38 -7.59
N ASP A 491 12.77 11.21 -7.95
CA ASP A 491 13.91 10.76 -8.77
C ASP A 491 14.81 9.76 -8.05
N VAL A 492 14.94 9.89 -6.72
CA VAL A 492 15.61 8.89 -5.88
C VAL A 492 14.79 7.61 -5.86
N MET A 493 13.47 7.69 -5.65
CA MET A 493 12.60 6.51 -5.65
C MET A 493 12.70 5.73 -6.97
N VAL A 494 12.63 6.43 -8.10
CA VAL A 494 12.79 5.81 -9.42
C VAL A 494 14.16 5.18 -9.58
N THR A 495 15.21 5.84 -9.10
CA THR A 495 16.57 5.30 -9.15
C THR A 495 16.71 4.02 -8.33
N GLU A 496 16.13 3.97 -7.14
CA GLU A 496 16.11 2.76 -6.28
C GLU A 496 15.35 1.61 -6.94
N LEU A 497 14.16 1.90 -7.50
CA LEU A 497 13.34 0.93 -8.20
C LEU A 497 14.06 0.31 -9.41
N VAL A 498 14.72 1.14 -10.24
CA VAL A 498 15.46 0.69 -11.43
C VAL A 498 16.71 -0.10 -11.04
N ARG A 499 17.40 0.30 -9.97
CA ARG A 499 18.56 -0.44 -9.45
C ARG A 499 18.16 -1.83 -8.95
N MET A 500 16.95 -1.96 -8.39
CA MET A 500 16.43 -3.21 -7.81
C MET A 500 17.39 -3.78 -6.75
N ARG A 501 17.94 -2.92 -5.88
CA ARG A 501 18.79 -3.30 -4.74
C ARG A 501 17.94 -3.57 -3.50
N GLY A 502 18.56 -4.14 -2.47
CA GLY A 502 17.93 -4.42 -1.20
C GLY A 502 17.28 -5.80 -1.15
N SER A 503 16.35 -5.95 -0.22
CA SER A 503 15.69 -7.21 0.11
C SER A 503 14.81 -7.71 -1.02
N LEU A 504 14.90 -9.03 -1.27
CA LEU A 504 14.04 -9.72 -2.21
C LEU A 504 12.68 -10.12 -1.60
N HIS A 505 12.61 -10.33 -0.28
CA HIS A 505 11.43 -10.92 0.39
C HIS A 505 10.79 -10.03 1.47
N ASP A 506 11.55 -9.11 2.08
CA ASP A 506 11.11 -8.22 3.18
C ASP A 506 10.63 -6.84 2.69
N GLY A 507 10.28 -6.74 1.40
CA GLY A 507 9.66 -5.56 0.83
C GLY A 507 10.62 -4.50 0.27
N GLY A 508 11.83 -4.88 -0.17
CA GLY A 508 12.77 -4.01 -0.87
C GLY A 508 12.56 -3.96 -2.40
N PRO A 509 13.14 -2.97 -3.12
CA PRO A 509 13.08 -2.85 -4.58
C PRO A 509 13.58 -4.06 -5.37
N ALA A 510 14.44 -4.91 -4.79
CA ALA A 510 14.84 -6.16 -5.44
C ALA A 510 13.64 -7.08 -5.72
N GLY A 511 12.58 -6.99 -4.91
CA GLY A 511 11.30 -7.64 -5.16
C GLY A 511 10.66 -7.25 -6.50
N PHE A 512 10.87 -6.02 -7.00
CA PHE A 512 10.38 -5.62 -8.32
C PHE A 512 11.01 -6.45 -9.45
N GLY A 513 12.24 -6.93 -9.26
CA GLY A 513 12.94 -7.81 -10.19
C GLY A 513 12.52 -9.28 -10.13
N MET A 514 11.73 -9.67 -9.12
CA MET A 514 11.19 -11.03 -8.99
C MET A 514 10.18 -11.31 -10.12
N ALA A 515 10.25 -12.52 -10.69
CA ALA A 515 9.27 -13.15 -11.58
C ALA A 515 9.84 -14.50 -12.07
N SER A 516 9.70 -15.58 -11.30
CA SER A 516 10.04 -16.93 -11.78
C SER A 516 9.00 -17.40 -12.80
N GLU A 517 9.44 -18.17 -13.79
CA GLU A 517 8.63 -18.69 -14.93
C GLU A 517 8.15 -17.64 -15.94
N ASN A 518 8.57 -16.38 -15.82
CA ASN A 518 8.52 -15.42 -16.92
C ASN A 518 9.74 -15.60 -17.82
N ASP A 519 9.53 -15.72 -19.13
CA ASP A 519 10.59 -15.97 -20.12
C ASP A 519 11.51 -14.75 -20.35
N VAL A 520 11.02 -13.53 -20.13
CA VAL A 520 11.81 -12.28 -20.20
C VAL A 520 11.30 -11.26 -19.16
N PRO A 521 11.56 -11.47 -17.86
CA PRO A 521 10.97 -10.66 -16.79
C PRO A 521 11.32 -9.16 -16.91
N MET A 522 12.53 -8.84 -17.37
CA MET A 522 12.96 -7.45 -17.54
C MET A 522 12.24 -6.72 -18.69
N ALA A 523 11.70 -7.44 -19.68
CA ALA A 523 10.87 -6.81 -20.70
C ALA A 523 9.53 -6.37 -20.10
N GLU A 524 8.93 -7.19 -19.24
CA GLU A 524 7.72 -6.80 -18.51
C GLU A 524 7.98 -5.58 -17.62
N LYS A 525 9.09 -5.56 -16.86
CA LYS A 525 9.46 -4.36 -16.06
C LYS A 525 9.70 -3.13 -16.93
N GLY A 526 10.25 -3.32 -18.14
CA GLY A 526 10.40 -2.26 -19.14
C GLY A 526 9.05 -1.65 -19.56
N VAL A 527 8.03 -2.49 -19.81
CA VAL A 527 6.66 -2.04 -20.11
C VAL A 527 6.10 -1.23 -18.94
N ILE A 528 6.22 -1.75 -17.71
CA ILE A 528 5.73 -1.09 -16.50
C ILE A 528 6.39 0.28 -16.32
N LEU A 529 7.72 0.36 -16.37
CA LEU A 529 8.44 1.62 -16.17
C LEU A 529 8.16 2.65 -17.26
N ALA A 530 8.06 2.23 -18.52
CA ALA A 530 7.74 3.13 -19.64
C ALA A 530 6.33 3.74 -19.49
N ALA A 531 5.34 2.93 -19.12
CA ALA A 531 3.98 3.39 -18.87
C ALA A 531 3.89 4.29 -17.61
N ALA A 532 4.50 3.85 -16.51
CA ALA A 532 4.47 4.54 -15.23
C ALA A 532 5.18 5.90 -15.27
N LEU A 533 6.36 5.97 -15.88
CA LEU A 533 7.27 7.11 -15.75
C LEU A 533 7.35 7.99 -17.00
N LEU A 534 7.00 7.45 -18.17
CA LEU A 534 7.11 8.17 -19.46
C LEU A 534 5.77 8.25 -20.23
N GLY A 535 4.69 7.69 -19.69
CA GLY A 535 3.39 7.64 -20.37
C GLY A 535 3.47 6.95 -21.73
N THR A 536 4.36 5.96 -21.87
CA THR A 536 4.62 5.27 -23.13
C THR A 536 4.21 3.80 -23.02
N ASN A 537 3.21 3.38 -23.80
CA ASN A 537 2.73 2.02 -23.77
C ASN A 537 3.57 1.08 -24.66
N MET A 538 4.38 0.23 -24.05
CA MET A 538 5.21 -0.75 -24.77
C MET A 538 4.65 -2.19 -24.73
N LYS A 539 3.41 -2.42 -24.27
CA LYS A 539 2.87 -3.77 -24.06
C LYS A 539 2.86 -4.61 -25.34
N CYS A 540 2.46 -4.02 -26.48
CA CYS A 540 2.50 -4.70 -27.78
C CYS A 540 3.92 -5.04 -28.24
N ALA A 541 4.89 -4.20 -27.89
CA ALA A 541 6.31 -4.36 -28.22
C ALA A 541 6.95 -5.63 -27.62
N ARG A 542 6.23 -6.35 -26.74
CA ARG A 542 6.66 -7.64 -26.20
C ARG A 542 6.84 -8.70 -27.29
N CYS A 543 5.94 -8.75 -28.27
CA CYS A 543 5.87 -9.83 -29.27
C CYS A 543 6.02 -9.36 -30.72
N HIS A 544 5.77 -8.08 -31.00
CA HIS A 544 5.88 -7.46 -32.33
C HIS A 544 5.99 -5.94 -32.17
N ASP A 545 6.39 -5.19 -33.18
CA ASP A 545 6.36 -3.72 -33.13
C ASP A 545 4.93 -3.22 -32.92
N ALA A 546 4.76 -2.20 -32.09
CA ALA A 546 3.44 -1.72 -31.77
C ALA A 546 2.73 -1.16 -33.03
N PRO A 547 1.47 -1.55 -33.28
CA PRO A 547 0.74 -1.11 -34.47
C PRO A 547 0.27 0.33 -34.37
N ALA A 548 -0.08 0.78 -33.15
CA ALA A 548 -0.72 2.06 -32.91
C ALA A 548 0.20 3.11 -32.27
N ASN A 549 1.40 2.74 -31.82
CA ASN A 549 2.34 3.64 -31.18
C ASN A 549 3.77 3.46 -31.73
N LYS A 550 4.71 4.33 -31.36
CA LYS A 550 6.06 4.34 -31.93
C LYS A 550 6.93 3.18 -31.47
N ALA A 551 6.64 2.58 -30.32
CA ALA A 551 7.49 1.57 -29.69
C ALA A 551 7.70 0.33 -30.58
N THR A 552 8.95 -0.07 -30.73
CA THR A 552 9.38 -1.28 -31.45
C THR A 552 9.80 -2.37 -30.49
N GLN A 553 9.79 -3.62 -30.98
CA GLN A 553 10.27 -4.75 -30.20
C GLN A 553 11.75 -4.58 -29.82
N LYS A 554 12.56 -4.02 -30.73
CA LYS A 554 13.98 -3.76 -30.48
C LYS A 554 14.21 -2.79 -29.33
N GLU A 555 13.40 -1.73 -29.26
CA GLU A 555 13.48 -0.74 -28.19
C GLU A 555 13.12 -1.33 -26.82
N LEU A 556 12.05 -2.13 -26.74
CA LEU A 556 11.67 -2.79 -25.49
C LEU A 556 12.77 -3.75 -25.01
N PHE A 557 13.34 -4.56 -25.90
CA PHE A 557 14.40 -5.50 -25.53
C PHE A 557 15.72 -4.79 -25.20
N GLY A 558 16.01 -3.64 -25.80
CA GLY A 558 17.14 -2.78 -25.42
C GLY A 558 17.01 -2.23 -24.00
N LEU A 559 15.80 -1.76 -23.66
CA LEU A 559 15.46 -1.32 -22.30
C LEU A 559 15.53 -2.48 -21.30
N ALA A 560 15.01 -3.65 -21.66
CA ALA A 560 15.08 -4.86 -20.85
C ALA A 560 16.53 -5.29 -20.59
N ALA A 561 17.41 -5.18 -21.59
CA ALA A 561 18.83 -5.47 -21.46
C ALA A 561 19.55 -4.47 -20.52
N MET A 562 19.14 -3.19 -20.52
CA MET A 562 19.61 -2.22 -19.50
C MET A 562 19.17 -2.63 -18.10
N LEU A 563 17.90 -2.99 -17.91
CA LEU A 563 17.36 -3.45 -16.61
C LEU A 563 18.03 -4.75 -16.15
N GLY A 564 18.31 -5.68 -17.05
CA GLY A 564 19.03 -6.92 -16.75
C GLY A 564 20.54 -6.74 -16.56
N ALA A 565 21.09 -5.56 -16.90
CA ALA A 565 22.52 -5.27 -16.98
C ALA A 565 23.31 -6.29 -17.82
N LYS A 566 22.69 -6.89 -18.84
CA LYS A 566 23.27 -7.90 -19.73
C LYS A 566 22.51 -7.98 -21.03
N GLU A 567 23.13 -8.57 -22.06
CA GLU A 567 22.45 -8.85 -23.32
C GLU A 567 21.29 -9.84 -23.13
N ILE A 568 20.22 -9.65 -23.90
CA ILE A 568 19.05 -10.52 -23.88
C ILE A 568 18.91 -11.23 -25.22
N LYS A 569 18.76 -12.55 -25.16
CA LYS A 569 18.37 -13.37 -26.30
C LYS A 569 16.85 -13.43 -26.37
N VAL A 570 16.27 -12.98 -27.49
CA VAL A 570 14.81 -12.99 -27.69
C VAL A 570 14.30 -14.44 -27.73
N PRO A 571 13.41 -14.89 -26.81
CA PRO A 571 12.90 -16.26 -26.84
C PRO A 571 11.79 -16.41 -27.88
N LYS A 572 11.52 -17.66 -28.29
CA LYS A 572 10.48 -17.98 -29.28
C LYS A 572 9.08 -17.54 -28.83
N THR A 573 8.80 -17.63 -27.54
CA THR A 573 7.56 -17.20 -26.87
C THR A 573 7.31 -15.70 -26.95
N SER A 574 8.35 -14.90 -27.22
CA SER A 574 8.27 -13.45 -27.38
C SER A 574 8.19 -13.01 -28.84
N SER A 575 7.62 -13.83 -29.72
CA SER A 575 7.36 -13.47 -31.11
C SER A 575 6.05 -14.10 -31.55
N VAL A 576 5.25 -13.36 -32.32
CA VAL A 576 4.10 -13.98 -33.01
C VAL A 576 4.60 -14.93 -34.11
N PRO A 577 3.94 -16.08 -34.35
CA PRO A 577 4.29 -17.00 -35.43
C PRO A 577 4.13 -16.33 -36.81
N GLN A 578 5.20 -16.30 -37.62
CA GLN A 578 5.21 -15.59 -38.90
C GLN A 578 4.28 -16.20 -39.95
N ASP A 579 4.05 -17.51 -39.89
CA ASP A 579 3.09 -18.26 -40.70
C ASP A 579 1.65 -17.75 -40.54
N LYS A 580 1.29 -17.22 -39.37
CA LYS A 580 -0.03 -16.64 -39.08
C LYS A 580 -0.20 -15.18 -39.51
N LEU A 581 0.87 -14.51 -39.96
CA LEU A 581 0.84 -13.10 -40.41
C LEU A 581 0.46 -12.92 -41.89
N HIS A 582 0.38 -14.00 -42.66
CA HIS A 582 0.29 -13.97 -44.13
C HIS A 582 -1.12 -14.29 -44.69
N THR A 583 -2.14 -14.40 -43.85
CA THR A 583 -3.50 -14.84 -44.28
C THR A 583 -4.42 -13.70 -44.76
N GLY A 584 -3.89 -12.51 -45.10
CA GLY A 584 -4.70 -11.41 -45.65
C GLY A 584 -3.89 -10.30 -46.34
N LYS A 585 -4.56 -9.48 -47.18
CA LYS A 585 -3.95 -8.45 -48.05
C LYS A 585 -3.24 -7.27 -47.34
N GLN A 586 -3.17 -7.22 -46.00
CA GLN A 586 -2.40 -6.20 -45.26
C GLN A 586 -1.79 -6.77 -43.97
N LYS A 587 -0.48 -6.55 -43.75
CA LYS A 587 0.20 -6.84 -42.48
C LYS A 587 -0.27 -5.85 -41.41
N LEU A 588 -1.06 -6.32 -40.44
CA LEU A 588 -1.55 -5.48 -39.33
C LEU A 588 -0.45 -5.13 -38.31
N ILE A 589 0.63 -5.90 -38.26
CA ILE A 589 1.74 -5.77 -37.31
C ILE A 589 3.06 -6.12 -38.01
N SER A 590 4.17 -5.59 -37.50
CA SER A 590 5.54 -5.87 -37.97
C SER A 590 6.32 -6.59 -36.88
N VAL A 591 7.11 -7.60 -37.26
CA VAL A 591 8.05 -8.27 -36.34
C VAL A 591 9.46 -7.99 -36.84
N THR A 592 10.17 -7.08 -36.19
CA THR A 592 11.52 -6.66 -36.60
C THR A 592 12.64 -7.46 -35.93
N LEU A 593 12.39 -8.12 -34.79
CA LEU A 593 13.36 -9.02 -34.17
C LEU A 593 12.98 -10.48 -34.38
N LYS A 594 13.91 -11.26 -34.94
CA LYS A 594 13.74 -12.71 -35.07
C LYS A 594 14.03 -13.40 -33.72
N PRO A 595 13.30 -14.47 -33.35
CA PRO A 595 13.68 -15.29 -32.22
C PRO A 595 15.14 -15.73 -32.27
N GLY A 596 15.83 -15.66 -31.14
CA GLY A 596 17.25 -15.95 -31.01
C GLY A 596 18.18 -14.76 -31.24
N THR A 597 17.66 -13.61 -31.72
CA THR A 597 18.44 -12.37 -31.83
C THR A 597 18.95 -11.95 -30.45
N VAL A 598 20.21 -11.54 -30.37
CA VAL A 598 20.83 -10.98 -29.17
C VAL A 598 20.70 -9.46 -29.23
N VAL A 599 20.14 -8.88 -28.17
CA VAL A 599 19.94 -7.43 -28.05
C VAL A 599 20.76 -6.91 -26.88
N SER A 600 21.66 -5.98 -27.17
CA SER A 600 22.51 -5.34 -26.17
C SER A 600 21.77 -4.19 -25.45
N PRO A 601 22.18 -3.80 -24.23
CA PRO A 601 21.59 -2.68 -23.48
C PRO A 601 21.56 -1.38 -24.30
N ALA A 602 20.38 -0.78 -24.47
CA ALA A 602 20.21 0.46 -25.22
C ALA A 602 19.03 1.29 -24.70
N TRP A 603 19.21 2.62 -24.61
CA TRP A 603 18.15 3.57 -24.28
C TRP A 603 17.35 3.91 -25.53
N PRO A 604 16.02 3.65 -25.55
CA PRO A 604 15.23 3.83 -26.77
C PRO A 604 14.67 5.25 -26.96
N PHE A 605 14.68 6.11 -25.93
CA PHE A 605 13.99 7.41 -25.96
C PHE A 605 14.94 8.60 -26.11
N ALA A 606 15.74 8.60 -27.18
CA ALA A 606 16.70 9.68 -27.44
C ALA A 606 16.06 11.07 -27.55
N ASP A 607 14.78 11.14 -27.95
CA ASP A 607 13.98 12.37 -28.00
C ASP A 607 13.72 12.97 -26.61
N PHE A 608 13.71 12.15 -25.56
CA PHE A 608 13.52 12.62 -24.17
C PHE A 608 14.85 12.98 -23.51
N ALA A 609 15.89 12.19 -23.76
CA ALA A 609 17.25 12.46 -23.31
C ALA A 609 18.25 11.74 -24.21
N LYS A 610 19.18 12.49 -24.80
CA LYS A 610 20.18 11.95 -25.75
C LYS A 610 21.36 11.29 -25.05
N GLU A 611 21.84 11.90 -23.98
CA GLU A 611 23.02 11.46 -23.24
C GLU A 611 22.89 11.72 -21.74
N VAL A 612 23.66 10.98 -20.94
CA VAL A 612 23.72 11.16 -19.48
C VAL A 612 25.05 11.81 -19.12
N PRO A 613 25.04 13.01 -18.51
CA PRO A 613 26.26 13.64 -17.99
C PRO A 613 26.95 12.76 -16.94
N ALA A 614 28.28 12.76 -16.90
CA ALA A 614 29.05 12.00 -15.91
C ALA A 614 28.66 12.37 -14.46
N ALA A 615 28.33 13.63 -14.20
CA ALA A 615 27.88 14.11 -12.89
C ALA A 615 26.52 13.52 -12.44
N ALA A 616 25.74 12.95 -13.36
CA ALA A 616 24.48 12.28 -13.05
C ALA A 616 24.64 10.79 -12.70
N LEU A 617 25.87 10.26 -12.76
CA LEU A 617 26.20 8.85 -12.59
C LEU A 617 27.11 8.61 -11.37
N PRO A 618 27.02 7.44 -10.71
CA PRO A 618 28.00 7.04 -9.71
C PRO A 618 29.36 6.74 -10.36
N THR A 619 30.42 6.62 -9.55
CA THR A 619 31.81 6.43 -10.02
C THR A 619 31.98 5.25 -10.98
N ASN A 620 31.28 4.13 -10.74
CA ASN A 620 31.32 2.93 -11.57
C ASN A 620 29.90 2.58 -12.04
N PRO A 621 29.37 3.27 -13.06
CA PRO A 621 27.96 3.16 -13.42
C PRO A 621 27.66 1.87 -14.18
N THR A 622 26.65 1.15 -13.70
CA THR A 622 26.06 0.00 -14.39
C THR A 622 25.07 0.45 -15.48
N PRO A 623 24.62 -0.45 -16.38
CA PRO A 623 23.50 -0.14 -17.28
C PRO A 623 22.22 0.29 -16.55
N LYS A 624 21.96 -0.24 -15.34
CA LYS A 624 20.84 0.20 -14.49
C LYS A 624 21.02 1.64 -14.00
N ASP A 625 22.23 2.04 -13.61
CA ASP A 625 22.51 3.43 -13.22
C ASP A 625 22.29 4.40 -14.38
N ARG A 626 22.73 4.01 -15.58
CA ARG A 626 22.49 4.80 -16.80
C ARG A 626 21.01 4.91 -17.11
N LEU A 627 20.25 3.82 -17.01
CA LEU A 627 18.81 3.83 -17.22
C LEU A 627 18.10 4.73 -16.20
N ALA A 628 18.41 4.58 -14.91
CA ALA A 628 17.86 5.42 -13.85
C ALA A 628 18.13 6.90 -14.11
N ALA A 629 19.36 7.23 -14.54
CA ALA A 629 19.71 8.60 -14.89
C ALA A 629 18.93 9.10 -16.10
N PHE A 630 18.87 8.36 -17.22
CA PHE A 630 18.08 8.74 -18.40
C PHE A 630 16.60 9.04 -18.06
N LEU A 631 16.00 8.24 -17.19
CA LEU A 631 14.63 8.45 -16.73
C LEU A 631 14.47 9.75 -15.93
N THR A 632 15.44 10.09 -15.09
CA THR A 632 15.29 11.10 -14.04
C THR A 632 16.04 12.41 -14.28
N LEU A 633 16.67 12.57 -15.45
CA LEU A 633 17.36 13.80 -15.82
C LEU A 633 16.37 14.98 -15.94
N PRO A 634 16.78 16.20 -15.57
CA PRO A 634 15.91 17.38 -15.73
C PRO A 634 15.59 17.68 -17.20
N GLN A 635 16.48 17.32 -18.14
CA GLN A 635 16.23 17.41 -19.59
C GLN A 635 15.12 16.48 -20.08
N ASN A 636 14.89 15.38 -19.37
CA ASN A 636 13.75 14.49 -19.65
C ASN A 636 12.48 15.11 -19.05
N GLU A 637 11.96 16.15 -19.71
CA GLU A 637 10.74 16.83 -19.27
C GLU A 637 9.54 15.88 -19.23
N ARG A 638 9.53 14.83 -20.06
CA ARG A 638 8.45 13.83 -20.06
C ARG A 638 8.29 13.17 -18.70
N PHE A 639 9.39 12.84 -18.01
CA PHE A 639 9.35 12.26 -16.68
C PHE A 639 8.65 13.18 -15.67
N ALA A 640 9.08 14.45 -15.60
CA ALA A 640 8.48 15.42 -14.69
C ALA A 640 7.00 15.68 -15.02
N GLN A 641 6.65 15.80 -16.30
CA GLN A 641 5.28 16.00 -16.75
C GLN A 641 4.37 14.81 -16.41
N VAL A 642 4.83 13.58 -16.62
CA VAL A 642 4.05 12.37 -16.28
C VAL A 642 3.84 12.27 -14.77
N ALA A 643 4.87 12.53 -13.97
CA ALA A 643 4.76 12.51 -12.51
C ALA A 643 3.72 13.52 -12.00
N VAL A 644 3.77 14.78 -12.43
CA VAL A 644 2.80 15.81 -11.99
C VAL A 644 1.41 15.58 -12.56
N ASN A 645 1.28 15.00 -13.76
CA ASN A 645 -0.02 14.64 -14.33
C ASN A 645 -0.72 13.55 -13.51
N ARG A 646 0.04 12.59 -12.97
CA ARG A 646 -0.50 11.55 -12.07
C ARG A 646 -0.96 12.14 -10.74
N VAL A 647 -0.17 13.04 -10.13
CA VAL A 647 -0.59 13.78 -8.93
C VAL A 647 -1.87 14.57 -9.22
N TRP A 648 -1.91 15.32 -10.31
CA TRP A 648 -3.07 16.08 -10.74
C TRP A 648 -4.30 15.20 -10.94
N LYS A 649 -4.18 14.09 -11.67
CA LYS A 649 -5.29 13.14 -11.91
C LYS A 649 -5.86 12.61 -10.60
N ARG A 650 -5.02 12.24 -9.63
CA ARG A 650 -5.48 11.71 -8.34
C ARG A 650 -6.28 12.73 -7.52
N LEU A 651 -5.90 14.01 -7.56
CA LEU A 651 -6.58 15.08 -6.81
C LEU A 651 -7.79 15.65 -7.55
N MET A 652 -7.68 15.85 -8.86
CA MET A 652 -8.69 16.52 -9.69
C MET A 652 -9.65 15.53 -10.38
N GLY A 653 -9.40 14.22 -10.26
CA GLY A 653 -10.17 13.14 -10.89
C GLY A 653 -9.86 12.89 -12.37
N ARG A 654 -9.19 13.84 -13.04
CA ARG A 654 -8.80 13.73 -14.44
C ARG A 654 -7.45 14.40 -14.67
N GLY A 655 -6.52 13.69 -15.30
CA GLY A 655 -5.22 14.20 -15.72
C GLY A 655 -5.33 15.35 -16.71
N ILE A 656 -4.30 16.21 -16.76
CA ILE A 656 -4.14 17.21 -17.82
C ILE A 656 -3.95 16.52 -19.17
N VAL A 657 -3.27 15.36 -19.17
CA VAL A 657 -3.21 14.40 -20.28
C VAL A 657 -3.94 13.12 -19.86
N GLU A 658 -4.81 12.60 -20.72
CA GLU A 658 -5.47 11.29 -20.56
C GLU A 658 -5.32 10.46 -21.83
N PRO A 659 -5.09 9.13 -21.72
CA PRO A 659 -4.84 8.39 -20.48
C PRO A 659 -3.45 8.72 -19.88
N ALA A 660 -3.32 8.62 -18.56
CA ALA A 660 -2.08 9.01 -17.85
C ALA A 660 -0.87 8.11 -18.13
N ASP A 661 -1.05 6.92 -18.70
CA ASP A 661 -0.02 5.92 -19.05
C ASP A 661 0.19 5.68 -20.56
N ASP A 662 -0.61 6.27 -21.44
CA ASP A 662 -0.46 6.18 -22.90
C ASP A 662 -0.68 7.54 -23.58
N TRP A 663 0.33 8.40 -23.49
CA TRP A 663 0.29 9.78 -23.97
C TRP A 663 0.37 9.87 -25.50
N GLU A 664 0.67 8.78 -26.22
CA GLU A 664 0.56 8.77 -27.68
C GLU A 664 -0.91 8.87 -28.15
N ARG A 665 -1.87 8.61 -27.24
CA ARG A 665 -3.31 8.78 -27.49
C ARG A 665 -3.88 10.09 -26.94
N GLY A 666 -3.10 10.83 -26.15
CA GLY A 666 -3.56 11.98 -25.38
C GLY A 666 -2.82 13.27 -25.74
N GLN A 667 -3.48 14.41 -25.57
CA GLN A 667 -2.85 15.73 -25.65
C GLN A 667 -3.17 16.51 -24.36
N PRO A 668 -2.25 17.39 -23.91
CA PRO A 668 -2.47 18.17 -22.70
C PRO A 668 -3.58 19.21 -22.91
N THR A 669 -4.56 19.24 -22.00
CA THR A 669 -5.62 20.26 -22.00
C THR A 669 -5.07 21.64 -21.62
N HIS A 670 -4.07 21.67 -20.73
CA HIS A 670 -3.38 22.85 -20.24
C HIS A 670 -1.85 22.67 -20.37
N PRO A 671 -1.27 22.81 -21.58
CA PRO A 671 0.15 22.55 -21.81
C PRO A 671 1.08 23.43 -20.97
N GLU A 672 0.78 24.72 -20.85
CA GLU A 672 1.60 25.65 -20.04
C GLU A 672 1.49 25.36 -18.54
N LEU A 673 0.30 25.00 -18.04
CA LEU A 673 0.14 24.55 -16.65
C LEU A 673 0.93 23.27 -16.37
N LEU A 674 0.86 22.29 -17.27
CA LEU A 674 1.62 21.05 -17.14
C LEU A 674 3.13 21.31 -17.10
N LYS A 675 3.61 22.20 -17.98
CA LYS A 675 5.02 22.61 -18.01
C LYS A 675 5.42 23.39 -16.74
N TYR A 676 4.55 24.28 -16.26
CA TYR A 676 4.76 25.01 -15.00
C TYR A 676 4.89 24.04 -13.82
N LEU A 677 3.95 23.11 -13.65
CA LEU A 677 3.99 22.11 -12.58
C LEU A 677 5.22 21.21 -12.69
N ALA A 678 5.59 20.78 -13.89
CA ALA A 678 6.79 19.97 -14.11
C ALA A 678 8.07 20.74 -13.71
N ARG A 679 8.16 22.04 -14.01
CA ARG A 679 9.28 22.89 -13.56
C ARG A 679 9.28 23.06 -12.05
N GLU A 680 8.13 23.30 -11.43
CA GLU A 680 7.99 23.39 -9.96
C GLU A 680 8.42 22.08 -9.28
N PHE A 681 8.09 20.94 -9.87
CA PHE A 681 8.53 19.64 -9.39
C PHE A 681 10.04 19.45 -9.48
N VAL A 682 10.68 19.83 -10.59
CA VAL A 682 12.15 19.79 -10.69
C VAL A 682 12.79 20.79 -9.70
N ARG A 683 12.21 21.99 -9.55
CA ARG A 683 12.69 23.07 -8.68
C ARG A 683 12.63 22.70 -7.20
N SER A 684 11.61 21.96 -6.77
CA SER A 684 11.52 21.43 -5.41
C SER A 684 12.48 20.26 -5.14
N GLY A 685 13.27 19.85 -6.13
CA GLY A 685 14.13 18.67 -6.05
C GLY A 685 13.33 17.38 -6.15
N TYR A 686 12.27 17.34 -6.98
CA TYR A 686 11.38 16.21 -7.22
C TYR A 686 10.53 15.81 -6.00
N ASP A 687 10.13 16.78 -5.16
CA ASP A 687 9.20 16.55 -4.04
C ASP A 687 7.75 16.56 -4.53
N LEU A 688 7.07 15.41 -4.44
CA LEU A 688 5.65 15.27 -4.80
C LEU A 688 4.73 16.09 -3.88
N ARG A 689 5.10 16.26 -2.60
CA ARG A 689 4.32 17.05 -1.64
C ARG A 689 4.26 18.52 -2.02
N HIS A 690 5.30 19.04 -2.67
CA HIS A 690 5.30 20.41 -3.21
C HIS A 690 4.19 20.57 -4.26
N VAL A 691 4.10 19.62 -5.19
CA VAL A 691 3.08 19.62 -6.25
C VAL A 691 1.68 19.44 -5.66
N GLU A 692 1.50 18.51 -4.73
CA GLU A 692 0.24 18.35 -3.98
C GLU A 692 -0.16 19.65 -3.28
N ARG A 693 0.78 20.29 -2.57
CA ARG A 693 0.54 21.58 -1.89
C ARG A 693 0.08 22.66 -2.84
N LEU A 694 0.69 22.78 -4.03
CA LEU A 694 0.26 23.74 -5.05
C LEU A 694 -1.17 23.48 -5.51
N VAL A 695 -1.52 22.23 -5.82
CA VAL A 695 -2.86 21.84 -6.28
C VAL A 695 -3.91 22.04 -5.18
N LEU A 696 -3.66 21.54 -3.98
CA LEU A 696 -4.60 21.62 -2.85
C LEU A 696 -4.90 23.07 -2.42
N ASN A 697 -3.94 23.98 -2.59
CA ASN A 697 -4.13 25.40 -2.32
C ASN A 697 -4.79 26.17 -3.48
N SER A 698 -5.05 25.56 -4.64
CA SER A 698 -5.73 26.25 -5.75
C SER A 698 -7.23 26.41 -5.48
N HIS A 699 -7.83 27.50 -5.97
CA HIS A 699 -9.29 27.60 -6.01
C HIS A 699 -9.90 26.52 -6.91
N ALA A 700 -9.24 26.13 -8.01
CA ALA A 700 -9.68 25.04 -8.88
C ALA A 700 -9.98 23.75 -8.09
N TYR A 701 -9.12 23.36 -7.14
CA TYR A 701 -9.35 22.21 -6.27
C TYR A 701 -10.42 22.47 -5.19
N GLN A 702 -10.43 23.66 -4.58
CA GLN A 702 -11.27 23.97 -3.42
C GLN A 702 -12.73 24.36 -3.76
N ARG A 703 -13.09 24.45 -5.04
CA ARG A 703 -14.46 24.70 -5.50
C ARG A 703 -15.45 23.61 -5.08
N ALA A 704 -16.70 23.97 -4.83
CA ALA A 704 -17.77 23.01 -4.57
C ALA A 704 -17.98 22.09 -5.79
N ALA A 705 -18.24 20.80 -5.56
CA ALA A 705 -18.54 19.90 -6.67
C ALA A 705 -19.84 20.30 -7.38
N ASP A 706 -19.87 20.20 -8.71
CA ASP A 706 -21.09 20.42 -9.49
C ASP A 706 -21.90 19.12 -9.53
N PRO A 707 -23.12 19.06 -8.97
CA PRO A 707 -23.94 17.86 -8.97
C PRO A 707 -24.39 17.42 -10.38
N GLY A 708 -24.32 18.31 -11.37
CA GLY A 708 -24.60 17.98 -12.77
C GLY A 708 -23.43 17.30 -13.50
N LEU A 709 -22.22 17.36 -12.96
CA LEU A 709 -21.04 16.72 -13.54
C LEU A 709 -20.95 15.26 -13.10
N LYS A 710 -21.08 14.35 -14.07
CA LYS A 710 -20.85 12.91 -13.86
C LYS A 710 -19.36 12.56 -13.80
N GLU A 711 -18.54 13.28 -14.56
CA GLU A 711 -17.10 13.11 -14.68
C GLU A 711 -16.41 14.48 -14.65
N PRO A 712 -15.16 14.58 -14.21
CA PRO A 712 -14.43 15.85 -14.20
C PRO A 712 -14.26 16.40 -15.62
N ASP A 713 -14.61 17.67 -15.82
CA ASP A 713 -14.44 18.31 -17.13
C ASP A 713 -12.95 18.63 -17.44
N SER A 714 -12.63 18.78 -18.72
CA SER A 714 -11.24 19.02 -19.16
C SER A 714 -10.71 20.43 -18.88
N LEU A 715 -11.58 21.38 -18.50
CA LEU A 715 -11.26 22.77 -18.20
C LEU A 715 -11.14 23.04 -16.69
N TYR A 716 -11.51 22.07 -15.84
CA TYR A 716 -11.51 22.16 -14.39
C TYR A 716 -12.34 23.34 -13.88
N ALA A 717 -13.52 23.56 -14.48
CA ALA A 717 -14.43 24.62 -14.06
C ALA A 717 -14.96 24.35 -12.63
N ALA A 718 -15.37 23.10 -12.38
CA ALA A 718 -15.76 22.59 -11.07
C ALA A 718 -15.35 21.12 -10.94
N PRO A 719 -15.11 20.62 -9.71
CA PRO A 719 -14.93 19.19 -9.47
C PRO A 719 -16.22 18.41 -9.76
N ALA A 720 -16.07 17.17 -10.25
CA ALA A 720 -17.13 16.17 -10.18
C ALA A 720 -17.04 15.40 -8.86
N ARG A 721 -18.16 14.86 -8.37
CA ARG A 721 -18.14 13.97 -7.20
C ARG A 721 -17.36 12.71 -7.52
N ARG A 722 -16.38 12.36 -6.69
CA ARG A 722 -15.54 11.17 -6.90
C ARG A 722 -15.88 10.11 -5.88
N ARG A 723 -16.02 8.87 -6.36
CA ARG A 723 -16.15 7.70 -5.47
C ARG A 723 -14.85 7.48 -4.71
N LEU A 724 -14.97 7.04 -3.47
CA LEU A 724 -13.83 6.57 -2.68
C LEU A 724 -13.22 5.33 -3.32
N THR A 725 -11.90 5.20 -3.26
CA THR A 725 -11.23 3.93 -3.59
C THR A 725 -11.58 2.86 -2.55
N ALA A 726 -11.42 1.58 -2.92
CA ALA A 726 -11.59 0.46 -2.00
C ALA A 726 -10.89 0.65 -0.66
N GLU A 727 -9.63 1.10 -0.66
CA GLU A 727 -8.85 1.36 0.54
C GLU A 727 -9.45 2.49 1.38
N GLN A 728 -9.87 3.59 0.72
CA GLN A 728 -10.53 4.71 1.42
C GLN A 728 -11.84 4.26 2.07
N VAL A 729 -12.64 3.42 1.40
CA VAL A 729 -13.88 2.86 1.96
C VAL A 729 -13.58 2.04 3.20
N VAL A 730 -12.73 1.02 3.10
CA VAL A 730 -12.41 0.12 4.21
C VAL A 730 -11.79 0.88 5.39
N ASP A 731 -10.74 1.68 5.15
CA ASP A 731 -10.06 2.41 6.22
C ASP A 731 -10.99 3.43 6.88
N SER A 732 -11.85 4.11 6.10
CA SER A 732 -12.80 5.08 6.65
C SER A 732 -13.94 4.42 7.42
N LEU A 733 -14.38 3.22 7.05
CA LEU A 733 -15.37 2.46 7.80
C LEU A 733 -14.84 2.11 9.21
N PHE A 734 -13.62 1.57 9.29
CA PHE A 734 -13.00 1.24 10.58
C PHE A 734 -12.67 2.49 11.41
N ALA A 735 -12.27 3.60 10.76
CA ALA A 735 -12.09 4.89 11.43
C ALA A 735 -13.42 5.46 11.97
N ALA A 736 -14.50 5.41 11.19
CA ALA A 736 -15.84 5.81 11.61
C ALA A 736 -16.33 4.95 12.78
N ALA A 737 -16.12 3.64 12.74
CA ALA A 737 -16.42 2.75 13.87
C ALA A 737 -15.54 3.04 15.09
N GLY A 738 -14.30 3.51 14.88
CA GLY A 738 -13.28 3.66 15.92
C GLY A 738 -12.78 2.30 16.40
N LYS A 739 -12.63 1.35 15.48
CA LYS A 739 -12.35 -0.05 15.77
C LYS A 739 -11.15 -0.53 14.94
N SER A 740 -10.37 -1.44 15.53
CA SER A 740 -9.30 -2.16 14.81
C SER A 740 -9.87 -3.23 13.88
N MET A 741 -9.19 -3.51 12.76
CA MET A 741 -9.57 -4.61 11.86
C MET A 741 -9.42 -5.99 12.51
N ASN A 742 -8.36 -6.18 13.33
CA ASN A 742 -8.06 -7.42 14.06
C ASN A 742 -8.17 -8.69 13.17
N VAL A 743 -7.58 -8.69 11.97
CA VAL A 743 -7.76 -9.78 10.99
C VAL A 743 -6.81 -10.97 11.15
N GLY A 744 -5.74 -10.81 11.95
CA GLY A 744 -4.68 -11.80 12.11
C GLY A 744 -3.58 -11.66 11.05
N GLU A 745 -2.59 -12.55 11.11
CA GLU A 745 -1.43 -12.53 10.20
C GLU A 745 -1.80 -13.02 8.80
N LEU A 746 -1.34 -12.29 7.79
CA LEU A 746 -1.46 -12.65 6.38
C LEU A 746 -0.34 -13.66 6.03
N SER A 747 -0.50 -14.89 6.54
CA SER A 747 0.44 -16.00 6.41
C SER A 747 -0.31 -17.33 6.48
N LEU A 748 0.15 -18.32 5.71
CA LEU A 748 -0.34 -19.71 5.78
C LEU A 748 0.59 -20.62 6.60
N ASP A 749 1.73 -20.09 7.04
CA ASP A 749 2.81 -20.77 7.76
C ASP A 749 3.12 -20.03 9.07
N ILE A 750 2.11 -19.70 9.87
CA ILE A 750 2.26 -18.86 11.08
C ILE A 750 3.18 -19.45 12.16
N ASP A 751 3.51 -20.74 12.08
CA ASP A 751 4.53 -21.41 12.90
C ASP A 751 5.97 -21.28 12.34
N GLY A 752 6.13 -20.71 11.14
CA GLY A 752 7.41 -20.27 10.57
C GLY A 752 8.31 -21.40 10.09
N GLY A 753 7.75 -22.58 9.80
CA GLY A 753 8.54 -23.76 9.53
C GLY A 753 8.96 -23.92 8.06
N ARG A 754 8.28 -23.27 7.10
CA ARG A 754 8.54 -23.47 5.66
C ARG A 754 9.79 -22.77 5.16
N ASP A 755 10.21 -23.19 3.96
CA ASP A 755 11.22 -22.48 3.17
C ASP A 755 10.70 -21.11 2.76
N ILE A 756 11.51 -20.06 2.96
CA ILE A 756 11.20 -18.68 2.55
C ILE A 756 10.88 -18.55 1.05
N LYS A 757 11.41 -19.45 0.21
CA LYS A 757 11.09 -19.49 -1.23
C LYS A 757 9.68 -20.00 -1.53
N ASN A 758 9.07 -20.72 -0.59
CA ASN A 758 7.77 -21.37 -0.77
C ASN A 758 6.64 -20.63 -0.05
N SER A 759 6.94 -19.89 1.02
CA SER A 759 5.95 -19.08 1.72
C SER A 759 6.58 -17.87 2.38
N ILE A 760 5.84 -16.76 2.40
CA ILE A 760 6.20 -15.52 3.08
C ILE A 760 5.10 -15.11 4.07
N SER A 761 5.44 -14.26 5.04
CA SER A 761 4.46 -13.50 5.82
C SER A 761 4.41 -12.08 5.30
N LEU A 762 3.21 -11.53 5.21
CA LEU A 762 3.01 -10.10 4.95
C LEU A 762 2.65 -9.32 6.22
N GLY A 763 2.78 -9.94 7.40
CA GLY A 763 2.47 -9.34 8.70
C GLY A 763 0.98 -9.33 9.02
N VAL A 764 0.58 -8.54 10.02
CA VAL A 764 -0.82 -8.35 10.43
C VAL A 764 -1.34 -7.05 9.82
N PRO A 765 -2.26 -7.10 8.83
CA PRO A 765 -2.79 -5.89 8.22
C PRO A 765 -3.50 -4.97 9.22
N LYS A 766 -3.06 -3.72 9.30
CA LYS A 766 -3.69 -2.63 10.07
C LYS A 766 -4.39 -1.61 9.15
N ARG A 767 -4.05 -1.62 7.86
CA ARG A 767 -4.57 -0.72 6.82
C ARG A 767 -4.87 -1.49 5.54
N ALA A 768 -5.83 -1.02 4.76
CA ALA A 768 -6.32 -1.70 3.56
C ALA A 768 -5.24 -1.98 2.49
N TRP A 769 -4.24 -1.09 2.34
CA TRP A 769 -3.15 -1.26 1.37
C TRP A 769 -2.20 -2.43 1.72
N GLU A 770 -2.18 -2.88 2.97
CA GLU A 770 -1.32 -3.97 3.45
C GLU A 770 -1.84 -5.36 3.04
N PHE A 771 -3.09 -5.44 2.58
CA PHE A 771 -3.68 -6.68 2.12
C PHE A 771 -3.05 -7.17 0.81
N ALA A 772 -3.18 -8.46 0.56
CA ALA A 772 -2.80 -9.12 -0.69
C ALA A 772 -3.82 -10.22 -0.97
N SER A 773 -3.73 -10.82 -2.15
CA SER A 773 -4.60 -11.93 -2.51
C SER A 773 -4.59 -13.01 -1.43
N THR A 774 -5.78 -13.37 -0.96
CA THR A 774 -6.00 -14.54 -0.11
C THR A 774 -5.99 -15.82 -0.92
N SER A 775 -5.86 -15.78 -2.25
CA SER A 775 -5.96 -16.91 -3.17
C SER A 775 -4.95 -18.01 -2.83
N ASN A 776 -5.37 -18.89 -1.96
CA ASN A 776 -4.74 -20.14 -1.57
C ASN A 776 -5.16 -21.20 -2.59
N GLU A 777 -4.73 -21.02 -3.85
CA GLU A 777 -4.89 -21.94 -4.99
C GLU A 777 -6.13 -22.85 -4.91
N ARG A 778 -7.33 -22.29 -4.67
CA ARG A 778 -8.67 -22.92 -4.77
C ARG A 778 -8.95 -24.21 -3.93
N ASP A 779 -7.94 -24.94 -3.47
CA ASP A 779 -8.03 -26.37 -3.15
C ASP A 779 -7.74 -26.69 -1.67
N ARG A 780 -7.54 -25.69 -0.80
CA ARG A 780 -7.18 -25.90 0.63
C ARG A 780 -8.07 -25.12 1.62
N PRO A 781 -9.34 -25.51 1.82
CA PRO A 781 -10.26 -24.83 2.75
C PRO A 781 -9.76 -24.78 4.21
N SER A 782 -8.99 -25.78 4.64
CA SER A 782 -8.38 -25.81 5.98
C SER A 782 -7.30 -24.72 6.20
N LEU A 783 -6.92 -23.98 5.15
CA LEU A 783 -6.00 -22.83 5.23
C LEU A 783 -6.71 -21.49 4.99
N ALA A 784 -8.05 -21.45 4.97
CA ALA A 784 -8.80 -20.21 4.82
C ALA A 784 -8.41 -19.17 5.89
N LEU A 785 -8.52 -17.88 5.55
CA LEU A 785 -8.29 -16.75 6.44
C LEU A 785 -9.60 -15.94 6.59
N PRO A 786 -10.61 -16.42 7.35
CA PRO A 786 -11.97 -15.87 7.28
C PRO A 786 -12.07 -14.39 7.60
N ARG A 787 -11.31 -13.90 8.59
CA ARG A 787 -11.32 -12.48 8.94
C ARG A 787 -10.63 -11.59 7.90
N VAL A 788 -9.55 -12.09 7.28
CA VAL A 788 -8.89 -11.39 6.15
C VAL A 788 -9.85 -11.34 4.96
N GLN A 789 -10.49 -12.46 4.63
CA GLN A 789 -11.42 -12.57 3.51
C GLN A 789 -12.59 -11.59 3.65
N ALA A 790 -13.18 -11.45 4.83
CA ALA A 790 -14.29 -10.51 5.06
C ALA A 790 -13.94 -9.04 4.74
N VAL A 791 -12.67 -8.62 4.89
CA VAL A 791 -12.21 -7.29 4.49
C VAL A 791 -11.91 -7.24 2.98
N VAL A 792 -11.29 -8.30 2.44
CA VAL A 792 -11.02 -8.44 1.00
C VAL A 792 -12.31 -8.40 0.18
N ASP A 793 -13.40 -9.01 0.64
CA ASP A 793 -14.69 -8.98 -0.03
C ASP A 793 -15.20 -7.54 -0.24
N VAL A 794 -15.00 -6.66 0.76
CA VAL A 794 -15.32 -5.24 0.64
C VAL A 794 -14.37 -4.56 -0.35
N LEU A 795 -13.07 -4.84 -0.27
CA LEU A 795 -12.09 -4.26 -1.18
C LEU A 795 -12.42 -4.59 -2.65
N GLU A 796 -12.69 -5.85 -2.96
CA GLU A 796 -13.00 -6.33 -4.31
C GLU A 796 -14.31 -5.73 -4.86
N ALA A 797 -15.35 -5.59 -4.03
CA ALA A 797 -16.60 -4.95 -4.44
C ALA A 797 -16.40 -3.49 -4.89
N PHE A 798 -15.38 -2.82 -4.37
CA PHE A 798 -15.00 -1.44 -4.69
C PHE A 798 -13.80 -1.36 -5.65
N GLY A 799 -13.58 -2.41 -6.46
CA GLY A 799 -12.64 -2.40 -7.59
C GLY A 799 -11.18 -2.64 -7.21
N TRP A 800 -10.89 -3.06 -5.97
CA TRP A 800 -9.55 -3.49 -5.59
C TRP A 800 -9.11 -4.73 -6.39
N ARG A 801 -7.83 -4.76 -6.76
CA ARG A 801 -7.24 -5.83 -7.55
C ARG A 801 -6.47 -6.78 -6.63
N ALA A 802 -7.05 -7.93 -6.31
CA ALA A 802 -6.39 -8.96 -5.52
C ALA A 802 -5.12 -9.50 -6.20
N SER A 803 -5.20 -9.72 -7.52
CA SER A 803 -4.05 -10.03 -8.36
C SER A 803 -3.73 -8.86 -9.29
N ARG A 804 -2.45 -8.50 -9.38
CA ARG A 804 -1.92 -7.44 -10.25
C ARG A 804 -0.99 -8.01 -11.30
N GLN A 805 -1.52 -8.88 -12.16
CA GLN A 805 -0.75 -9.51 -13.25
C GLN A 805 -0.17 -8.48 -14.23
N ASP A 806 -0.82 -7.33 -14.38
CA ASP A 806 -0.37 -6.22 -15.19
C ASP A 806 -0.54 -4.86 -14.49
N ALA A 807 0.26 -3.88 -14.90
CA ALA A 807 0.18 -2.52 -14.40
C ALA A 807 -1.11 -1.84 -14.85
N ALA A 808 -1.73 -1.07 -13.96
CA ALA A 808 -2.92 -0.28 -14.26
C ALA A 808 -2.84 1.08 -13.57
N THR A 809 -3.23 2.13 -14.28
CA THR A 809 -3.37 3.47 -13.70
C THR A 809 -4.77 3.71 -13.12
N ASP A 810 -5.80 3.21 -13.80
CA ASP A 810 -7.20 3.36 -13.44
C ASP A 810 -7.79 2.00 -13.00
N ARG A 811 -8.66 2.03 -11.99
CA ARG A 811 -9.43 0.87 -11.53
C ARG A 811 -10.87 0.95 -12.03
N GLU A 812 -11.55 -0.19 -12.05
CA GLU A 812 -13.00 -0.21 -12.23
C GLU A 812 -13.68 0.52 -11.07
N ALA A 813 -14.46 1.54 -11.40
CA ALA A 813 -15.15 2.39 -10.44
C ALA A 813 -16.66 2.48 -10.72
N ALA A 814 -17.14 1.74 -11.72
CA ALA A 814 -18.55 1.71 -12.07
C ALA A 814 -19.40 1.23 -10.88
N PRO A 815 -20.59 1.82 -10.70
CA PRO A 815 -21.55 1.32 -9.74
C PRO A 815 -21.95 -0.11 -10.06
N ASN A 816 -22.02 -0.95 -9.03
CA ASN A 816 -22.54 -2.31 -9.15
C ASN A 816 -23.37 -2.66 -7.90
N VAL A 817 -24.16 -3.73 -8.00
CA VAL A 817 -25.07 -4.16 -6.92
C VAL A 817 -24.35 -4.76 -5.71
N LEU A 818 -23.10 -5.21 -5.87
CA LEU A 818 -22.31 -5.80 -4.78
C LEU A 818 -21.85 -4.72 -3.80
N GLN A 819 -21.56 -3.50 -4.27
CA GLN A 819 -21.13 -2.38 -3.42
C GLN A 819 -22.11 -2.09 -2.26
N PRO A 820 -23.40 -1.79 -2.49
CA PRO A 820 -24.34 -1.62 -1.39
C PRO A 820 -24.64 -2.92 -0.66
N ALA A 821 -24.65 -4.08 -1.34
CA ALA A 821 -24.94 -5.36 -0.70
C ALA A 821 -23.89 -5.75 0.35
N VAL A 822 -22.60 -5.57 0.05
CA VAL A 822 -21.50 -5.90 0.96
C VAL A 822 -21.43 -4.91 2.13
N LEU A 823 -21.76 -3.62 1.92
CA LEU A 823 -21.84 -2.66 3.02
C LEU A 823 -23.04 -2.91 3.94
N ALA A 824 -24.17 -3.35 3.38
CA ALA A 824 -25.38 -3.59 4.15
C ALA A 824 -25.32 -4.90 4.96
N ASN A 825 -24.79 -5.97 4.36
CA ASN A 825 -24.92 -7.34 4.87
C ASN A 825 -23.59 -8.11 4.99
N GLY A 826 -22.46 -7.49 4.63
CA GLY A 826 -21.16 -8.14 4.68
C GLY A 826 -20.71 -8.47 6.11
N THR A 827 -19.81 -9.45 6.22
CA THR A 827 -19.27 -9.85 7.53
C THR A 827 -18.53 -8.70 8.23
N ALA A 828 -17.76 -7.89 7.47
CA ALA A 828 -17.12 -6.70 8.01
C ALA A 828 -18.14 -5.69 8.54
N SER A 829 -19.28 -5.51 7.87
CA SER A 829 -20.33 -4.58 8.30
C SER A 829 -20.90 -4.94 9.67
N VAL A 830 -21.07 -6.23 9.97
CA VAL A 830 -21.50 -6.69 11.31
C VAL A 830 -20.51 -6.22 12.38
N TRP A 831 -19.20 -6.22 12.10
CA TRP A 831 -18.18 -5.77 13.06
C TRP A 831 -18.18 -4.25 13.25
N LEU A 832 -18.49 -3.53 12.16
CA LEU A 832 -18.48 -2.07 12.09
C LEU A 832 -19.73 -1.44 12.70
N THR A 833 -20.85 -2.16 12.74
CA THR A 833 -22.10 -1.66 13.32
C THR A 833 -22.34 -2.17 14.72
N ARG A 834 -21.82 -3.35 15.09
CA ARG A 834 -21.99 -3.88 16.44
C ARG A 834 -21.19 -3.08 17.45
N LEU A 835 -21.89 -2.54 18.43
CA LEU A 835 -21.32 -1.83 19.58
C LEU A 835 -20.71 -2.85 20.56
N SER A 836 -19.45 -3.22 20.33
CA SER A 836 -18.59 -3.99 21.25
C SER A 836 -17.84 -3.07 22.23
N ASP A 837 -17.15 -3.64 23.22
CA ASP A 837 -16.44 -2.87 24.26
C ASP A 837 -15.29 -1.98 23.73
N ASP A 838 -14.66 -2.39 22.62
CA ASP A 838 -13.58 -1.69 21.93
C ASP A 838 -14.07 -0.76 20.81
N HIS A 839 -15.39 -0.54 20.69
CA HIS A 839 -15.99 0.24 19.61
C HIS A 839 -16.09 1.73 19.96
N GLY A 840 -15.66 2.62 19.06
CA GLY A 840 -15.66 4.07 19.28
C GLY A 840 -17.06 4.67 19.47
N VAL A 841 -18.08 4.12 18.80
CA VAL A 841 -19.48 4.53 19.02
C VAL A 841 -20.06 4.03 20.35
N THR A 842 -19.53 2.93 20.90
CA THR A 842 -19.85 2.52 22.28
C THR A 842 -19.32 3.56 23.25
N ALA A 843 -18.07 4.02 23.06
CA ALA A 843 -17.50 5.09 23.88
C ALA A 843 -18.33 6.38 23.81
N LEU A 844 -18.68 6.84 22.60
CA LEU A 844 -19.57 8.00 22.40
C LEU A 844 -20.91 7.85 23.14
N SER A 845 -21.50 6.64 23.10
CA SER A 845 -22.78 6.36 23.75
C SER A 845 -22.70 6.38 25.28
N LEU A 846 -21.52 6.19 25.86
CA LEU A 846 -21.32 6.23 27.31
C LEU A 846 -21.04 7.65 27.82
N GLU A 847 -20.73 8.61 26.94
CA GLU A 847 -20.46 10.00 27.31
C GLU A 847 -21.72 10.73 27.83
N ASP A 848 -21.49 11.78 28.62
CA ASP A 848 -22.53 12.63 29.19
C ASP A 848 -22.93 13.75 28.23
N ARG A 849 -23.88 13.40 27.36
CA ARG A 849 -24.41 14.25 26.28
C ARG A 849 -25.92 14.08 26.19
N THR A 850 -26.59 15.08 25.66
CA THR A 850 -27.98 14.98 25.19
C THR A 850 -28.08 14.06 23.97
N VAL A 851 -29.27 13.53 23.68
CA VAL A 851 -29.47 12.67 22.50
C VAL A 851 -29.16 13.41 21.21
N GLU A 852 -29.51 14.70 21.12
CA GLU A 852 -29.23 15.54 19.96
C GLU A 852 -27.71 15.76 19.76
N GLU A 853 -26.94 15.94 20.84
CA GLU A 853 -25.48 16.05 20.75
C GLU A 853 -24.80 14.73 20.33
N VAL A 854 -25.37 13.57 20.72
CA VAL A 854 -24.91 12.27 20.24
C VAL A 854 -25.17 12.12 18.74
N VAL A 855 -26.34 12.53 18.26
CA VAL A 855 -26.67 12.55 16.83
C VAL A 855 -25.73 13.46 16.06
N ASP A 856 -25.51 14.68 16.53
CA ASP A 856 -24.60 15.65 15.89
C ASP A 856 -23.16 15.08 15.82
N ALA A 857 -22.67 14.47 16.90
CA ALA A 857 -21.36 13.83 16.94
C ALA A 857 -21.26 12.62 16.00
N LEU A 858 -22.33 11.81 15.88
CA LEU A 858 -22.37 10.66 14.99
C LEU A 858 -22.31 11.07 13.51
N TYR A 859 -23.07 12.09 13.12
CA TYR A 859 -23.04 12.66 11.76
C TYR A 859 -21.66 13.25 11.41
N LEU A 860 -21.05 14.01 12.34
CA LEU A 860 -19.70 14.53 12.14
C LEU A 860 -18.66 13.42 12.01
N ARG A 861 -18.79 12.36 12.83
CA ARG A 861 -17.87 11.22 12.84
C ARG A 861 -17.93 10.39 11.57
N VAL A 862 -19.12 10.16 11.00
CA VAL A 862 -19.31 9.25 9.85
C VAL A 862 -19.26 10.01 8.52
N LEU A 863 -19.96 11.15 8.45
CA LEU A 863 -20.22 11.89 7.22
C LEU A 863 -19.46 13.22 7.16
N THR A 864 -18.83 13.65 8.25
CA THR A 864 -18.10 14.92 8.34
C THR A 864 -18.98 16.12 7.95
N ARG A 865 -20.26 16.08 8.31
CA ARG A 865 -21.19 17.19 8.17
C ARG A 865 -22.14 17.20 9.36
N LYS A 866 -22.86 18.30 9.54
CA LYS A 866 -23.99 18.33 10.49
C LYS A 866 -25.22 17.66 9.87
N PRO A 867 -26.10 17.05 10.69
CA PRO A 867 -27.40 16.62 10.21
C PRO A 867 -28.23 17.84 9.80
N THR A 868 -29.10 17.67 8.80
CA THR A 868 -30.18 18.63 8.56
C THR A 868 -31.17 18.61 9.73
N GLY A 869 -32.05 19.61 9.83
CA GLY A 869 -33.06 19.66 10.90
C GLY A 869 -33.97 18.42 10.93
N GLU A 870 -34.38 17.93 9.75
CA GLU A 870 -35.21 16.73 9.60
C GLU A 870 -34.46 15.45 10.00
N GLU A 871 -33.22 15.29 9.51
CA GLU A 871 -32.35 14.17 9.90
C GLU A 871 -32.10 14.12 11.41
N ARG A 872 -31.82 15.29 12.00
CA ARG A 872 -31.56 15.40 13.44
C ARG A 872 -32.77 14.99 14.25
N GLU A 873 -33.96 15.51 13.91
CA GLU A 873 -35.19 15.19 14.63
C GLU A 873 -35.57 13.71 14.48
N ALA A 874 -35.47 13.15 13.27
CA ALA A 874 -35.76 11.75 13.02
C ALA A 874 -34.84 10.82 13.82
N MET A 875 -33.52 11.07 13.79
CA MET A 875 -32.54 10.26 14.49
C MET A 875 -32.64 10.43 16.02
N ALA A 876 -32.82 11.67 16.50
CA ALA A 876 -32.99 11.94 17.92
C ALA A 876 -34.25 11.26 18.45
N THR A 877 -35.38 11.35 17.73
CA THR A 877 -36.63 10.67 18.09
C THR A 877 -36.45 9.16 18.20
N HIS A 878 -35.76 8.53 17.24
CA HIS A 878 -35.46 7.09 17.29
C HIS A 878 -34.66 6.70 18.55
N LEU A 879 -33.65 7.52 18.91
CA LEU A 879 -32.74 7.23 20.02
C LEU A 879 -33.23 7.68 21.40
N ARG A 880 -34.24 8.56 21.48
CA ARG A 880 -34.70 9.22 22.72
C ARG A 880 -35.27 8.22 23.73
N ASP A 881 -36.08 7.27 23.26
CA ASP A 881 -36.67 6.24 24.11
C ASP A 881 -35.60 5.26 24.63
N GLY A 882 -35.37 5.29 25.95
CA GLY A 882 -34.35 4.53 26.66
C GLY A 882 -32.99 5.23 26.79
N PHE A 883 -32.82 6.46 26.29
CA PHE A 883 -31.53 7.16 26.29
C PHE A 883 -30.98 7.42 27.70
N GLU A 884 -31.79 7.96 28.61
CA GLU A 884 -31.33 8.27 29.98
C GLU A 884 -30.93 7.00 30.76
N ALA A 885 -31.63 5.89 30.51
CA ALA A 885 -31.37 4.59 31.13
C ALA A 885 -30.39 3.71 30.32
N ARG A 886 -29.74 4.24 29.29
CA ARG A 886 -28.93 3.44 28.35
C ARG A 886 -27.72 2.78 29.01
N ARG A 887 -27.15 3.40 30.06
CA ARG A 887 -25.93 2.92 30.72
C ARG A 887 -26.30 1.87 31.76
N VAL A 888 -25.59 0.74 31.74
CA VAL A 888 -25.74 -0.31 32.76
C VAL A 888 -24.79 0.01 33.92
N ALA A 889 -25.33 0.21 35.13
CA ALA A 889 -24.54 0.62 36.30
C ALA A 889 -23.49 -0.43 36.73
N ASN A 890 -23.85 -1.71 36.67
CA ASN A 890 -22.97 -2.83 37.04
C ASN A 890 -22.97 -3.87 35.91
N PRO A 891 -22.26 -3.60 34.79
CA PRO A 891 -22.24 -4.52 33.67
C PRO A 891 -21.53 -5.80 34.08
N VAL A 892 -22.24 -6.94 34.02
CA VAL A 892 -21.63 -8.26 34.22
C VAL A 892 -21.00 -8.67 32.89
N ALA A 893 -19.68 -8.51 32.78
CA ALA A 893 -18.96 -9.09 31.67
C ALA A 893 -19.08 -10.62 31.74
N PRO A 894 -19.35 -11.31 30.62
CA PRO A 894 -19.29 -12.76 30.61
C PRO A 894 -17.88 -13.18 31.07
N PRO A 895 -17.75 -14.23 31.89
CA PRO A 895 -16.44 -14.68 32.34
C PRO A 895 -15.57 -15.01 31.12
N VAL A 896 -14.45 -14.32 31.00
CA VAL A 896 -13.46 -14.58 29.95
C VAL A 896 -12.74 -15.86 30.34
N VAL A 897 -13.18 -16.99 29.80
CA VAL A 897 -12.46 -18.25 29.97
C VAL A 897 -11.23 -18.19 29.07
N ARG A 898 -10.05 -18.02 29.69
CA ARG A 898 -8.77 -18.08 28.99
C ARG A 898 -8.61 -19.46 28.36
N LYS A 899 -8.52 -19.51 27.02
CA LYS A 899 -8.35 -20.75 26.25
C LYS A 899 -7.06 -20.69 25.43
N PRO A 900 -6.32 -21.80 25.32
CA PRO A 900 -5.19 -21.85 24.41
C PRO A 900 -5.60 -21.63 22.95
N PRO A 901 -4.71 -21.07 22.12
CA PRO A 901 -5.01 -20.86 20.72
C PRO A 901 -5.18 -22.22 20.01
N ARG A 902 -6.31 -22.38 19.31
CA ARG A 902 -6.52 -23.48 18.36
C ARG A 902 -6.21 -22.95 16.96
N TYR A 903 -4.98 -23.17 16.52
CA TYR A 903 -4.51 -22.63 15.24
C TYR A 903 -4.31 -23.74 14.20
N VAL A 904 -4.61 -23.39 12.95
CA VAL A 904 -4.30 -24.21 11.78
C VAL A 904 -3.29 -23.45 10.93
N THR A 905 -2.25 -24.16 10.56
CA THR A 905 -1.10 -23.68 9.78
C THR A 905 -0.72 -24.76 8.77
N TRP A 906 0.27 -24.47 7.92
CA TRP A 906 0.72 -25.44 6.93
C TRP A 906 1.07 -26.81 7.53
N SER A 907 1.67 -26.85 8.72
CA SER A 907 2.16 -28.07 9.34
C SER A 907 1.06 -29.06 9.79
N ASN A 908 -0.20 -28.62 9.95
CA ASN A 908 -1.31 -29.43 10.47
C ASN A 908 -2.62 -29.35 9.66
N HIS A 909 -2.61 -28.76 8.46
CA HIS A 909 -3.83 -28.51 7.69
C HIS A 909 -4.48 -29.75 7.05
N LEU A 910 -3.86 -30.93 7.10
CA LEU A 910 -4.35 -32.18 6.50
C LEU A 910 -5.01 -33.13 7.51
N ILE A 911 -5.26 -32.70 8.75
CA ILE A 911 -5.99 -33.49 9.75
C ILE A 911 -7.48 -33.09 9.80
N PRO A 912 -8.42 -33.99 10.14
CA PRO A 912 -9.86 -33.67 10.20
C PRO A 912 -10.19 -32.49 11.10
N GLU A 913 -9.51 -32.34 12.24
CA GLU A 913 -9.74 -31.28 13.22
C GLU A 913 -9.46 -29.87 12.66
N ALA A 914 -8.58 -29.76 11.66
CA ALA A 914 -8.23 -28.50 11.03
C ALA A 914 -9.44 -27.86 10.34
N THR A 915 -10.23 -28.66 9.62
CA THR A 915 -11.47 -28.21 8.97
C THR A 915 -12.50 -27.75 10.00
N THR A 916 -12.68 -28.52 11.08
CA THR A 916 -13.60 -28.14 12.17
C THR A 916 -13.21 -26.79 12.77
N ILE A 917 -11.93 -26.57 13.06
CA ILE A 917 -11.44 -25.29 13.60
C ILE A 917 -11.67 -24.15 12.63
N LYS A 918 -11.44 -24.34 11.33
CA LYS A 918 -11.67 -23.27 10.34
C LYS A 918 -13.14 -22.93 10.19
N ASN A 919 -14.04 -23.91 10.23
CA ASN A 919 -15.48 -23.66 10.25
C ASN A 919 -15.90 -22.88 11.51
N GLU A 920 -15.34 -23.21 12.69
CA GLU A 920 -15.59 -22.46 13.92
C GLU A 920 -15.07 -21.01 13.82
N LEU A 921 -13.87 -20.80 13.27
CA LEU A 921 -13.29 -19.47 13.05
C LEU A 921 -14.08 -18.65 12.03
N GLU A 922 -14.63 -19.28 10.99
CA GLU A 922 -15.51 -18.65 10.02
C GLU A 922 -16.85 -18.25 10.65
N ALA A 923 -17.44 -19.12 11.46
CA ALA A 923 -18.65 -18.79 12.23
C ALA A 923 -18.38 -17.64 13.21
N ALA A 924 -17.24 -17.63 13.89
CA ALA A 924 -16.84 -16.55 14.79
C ALA A 924 -16.59 -15.23 14.03
N ALA A 925 -15.96 -15.29 12.85
CA ALA A 925 -15.80 -14.14 11.98
C ALA A 925 -17.17 -13.57 11.57
N ARG A 926 -18.12 -14.41 11.13
CA ARG A 926 -19.50 -13.97 10.80
C ARG A 926 -20.24 -13.39 11.99
N ALA A 927 -20.05 -13.98 13.18
CA ALA A 927 -20.69 -13.52 14.40
C ALA A 927 -20.18 -12.15 14.84
N GLY A 928 -18.89 -11.83 14.60
CA GLY A 928 -18.25 -10.61 15.10
C GLY A 928 -18.01 -10.66 16.62
N ASP A 929 -17.46 -9.57 17.16
CA ASP A 929 -17.19 -9.45 18.59
C ASP A 929 -18.50 -9.44 19.41
N PRO A 930 -18.48 -9.88 20.68
CA PRO A 930 -19.67 -9.80 21.52
C PRO A 930 -20.10 -8.34 21.73
N PRO A 931 -21.42 -8.07 21.78
CA PRO A 931 -21.92 -6.73 22.09
C PRO A 931 -21.54 -6.32 23.52
N THR A 932 -21.36 -5.03 23.74
CA THR A 932 -20.99 -4.49 25.05
C THR A 932 -22.10 -4.75 26.09
N PRO A 933 -21.74 -5.22 27.30
CA PRO A 933 -22.69 -5.31 28.42
C PRO A 933 -22.91 -3.94 29.09
N LYS A 934 -22.17 -2.89 28.71
CA LYS A 934 -22.21 -1.56 29.33
C LYS A 934 -23.43 -0.73 28.90
N LEU A 935 -24.12 -1.15 27.83
CA LEU A 935 -25.31 -0.50 27.30
C LEU A 935 -26.51 -1.45 27.37
N HIS A 936 -27.68 -0.92 27.71
CA HIS A 936 -28.92 -1.67 27.71
C HIS A 936 -29.24 -2.16 26.29
N GLU A 937 -29.55 -3.45 26.14
CA GLU A 937 -29.65 -4.11 24.84
C GLU A 937 -30.62 -3.42 23.87
N GLY A 938 -31.81 -3.06 24.36
CA GLY A 938 -32.83 -2.40 23.53
C GLY A 938 -32.37 -1.06 22.96
N TRP A 939 -31.68 -0.24 23.76
CA TRP A 939 -31.16 1.05 23.29
C TRP A 939 -29.91 0.87 22.42
N ARG A 940 -28.99 -0.05 22.79
CA ARG A 940 -27.82 -0.40 21.98
C ARG A 940 -28.22 -0.72 20.55
N ARG A 941 -29.20 -1.60 20.34
CA ARG A 941 -29.66 -1.99 19.00
C ARG A 941 -30.17 -0.80 18.18
N LYS A 942 -30.90 0.14 18.79
CA LYS A 942 -31.34 1.37 18.11
C LYS A 942 -30.15 2.23 17.65
N MET A 943 -29.09 2.31 18.46
CA MET A 943 -27.84 3.00 18.08
C MET A 943 -27.07 2.26 16.98
N GLU A 944 -27.08 0.92 16.99
CA GLU A 944 -26.52 0.10 15.91
C GLU A 944 -27.26 0.33 14.58
N ASP A 945 -28.60 0.44 14.62
CA ASP A 945 -29.42 0.77 13.45
C ASP A 945 -29.11 2.18 12.91
N ALA A 946 -28.97 3.17 13.81
CA ALA A 946 -28.59 4.54 13.47
C ALA A 946 -27.21 4.59 12.78
N LEU A 947 -26.23 3.88 13.33
CA LEU A 947 -24.90 3.77 12.74
C LEU A 947 -24.94 3.05 11.38
N TRP A 948 -25.67 1.93 11.28
CA TRP A 948 -25.84 1.19 10.03
C TRP A 948 -26.43 2.08 8.93
N ALA A 949 -27.44 2.89 9.25
CA ALA A 949 -28.06 3.80 8.29
C ALA A 949 -27.07 4.83 7.73
N LEU A 950 -26.18 5.38 8.58
CA LEU A 950 -25.19 6.37 8.15
C LEU A 950 -24.03 5.76 7.36
N LEU A 951 -23.54 4.57 7.75
CA LEU A 951 -22.49 3.87 7.00
C LEU A 951 -22.99 3.44 5.60
N ASN A 952 -24.28 3.19 5.45
CA ASN A 952 -24.92 2.84 4.17
C ASN A 952 -25.49 4.06 3.43
N ALA A 953 -25.33 5.28 3.94
CA ALA A 953 -25.76 6.48 3.25
C ALA A 953 -24.97 6.62 1.92
N PRO A 954 -25.63 6.94 0.79
CA PRO A 954 -24.96 7.04 -0.50
C PRO A 954 -23.76 7.99 -0.50
N GLU A 955 -23.82 9.06 0.27
CA GLU A 955 -22.75 10.05 0.40
C GLU A 955 -21.49 9.57 1.14
N PHE A 956 -21.57 8.49 1.92
CA PHE A 956 -20.40 7.95 2.64
C PHE A 956 -19.28 7.58 1.66
N VAL A 957 -19.64 6.96 0.53
CA VAL A 957 -18.71 6.47 -0.49
C VAL A 957 -18.28 7.54 -1.50
N PHE A 958 -18.55 8.82 -1.24
CA PHE A 958 -18.09 9.93 -2.09
C PHE A 958 -17.22 10.93 -1.35
N THR A 959 -16.33 11.53 -2.13
CA THR A 959 -15.65 12.78 -1.81
C THR A 959 -16.57 13.95 -2.19
N PRO A 960 -16.88 14.87 -1.26
CA PRO A 960 -17.80 15.99 -1.50
C PRO A 960 -17.20 17.04 -2.45
#